data_AF-A0A4P9W4S1-F1
#
_entry.id   AF-A0A4P9W4S1-F1
#
_cell.length_a   1.000
_cell.length_b   1.000
_cell.length_c   1.000
_cell.angle_alpha   90.00
_cell.angle_beta   90.00
_cell.angle_gamma   90.00
#
_symmetry.space_group_name_H-M   'P 1'
#
loop_
_entity.id
_entity.type
_entity.pdbx_description
1 polymer ?
#
loop_
_entity_poly.entity_id
_entity_poly.type
_entity_poly.pdbx_seq_one_letter_code
_entity_poly.pdbx_strand_id
1 'polypeptide(L)'
;MPTAARRPVLGCTLAATVLLMLLLRSLLLSFPFPFTVALLCALACCLAVKVDELTHPPPKINGTLLECAKLGLSWTGALLFMFISLVRNVIVSYKLVNILRAPAALLLDCLVCKTPIRRLPAFALLHLLLGIAATMGNDLELTAAEASYAIAAAFIAALNETWIRHADWMRCLSEFEGLRVVAPWAVVSLLVPALSEASAVWSHVWKVRDVASLVAACALFVAVSWCGIFGAKRFSAMESQMIGNAASWFLSIASIVWPIHRSDNPIDPVLQPIGVGCAGAAILLYFAAESHARKRGPAHASGLELGEDAEVPPPPRQRESFPKYILPAAAAMVVLTWSLHGISVMRAETQASIDSRPSGSTSAPPPLAVLLEPPKPEAVPLCLIATWSGPKFPAISQAFIKSFAPSGRQVRLNLFVDGAVPRDLPNSTVAPYLQVVTLESIDSSYATRQWAGFISDRICTYLGSSAGSAACNATEAALDMAAARDPGHPPIMQFRGVYGRLFEEWIGPGHCDSWGWLDTDMLLGDVAGWLADSPEYRDADVATFSNLYKYAGPLSLYTRGQLTIHNQRRVPRIVNELWRGCKIFESLTSVATVFRDNLAEAVDEGCYSKAVFQSREIVVAVLPWQAADWEGWDYGAFIGGRLFVARGCKDNDAGTDAARFAKCRTLSRTAAARVDPQSRGPALARSSPTPTVVPAALTEPGCLWWVDPNEQTCLTVETPPAVQQLLDAGGAAFAVKADRAANHSLTVFNRQHRTPGDGGGGLAGGFGIIGSVL
;
A
#
# COMPACT_ATOMS: atom_id res chain seq x y z
N MET A 1 35.10 -21.24 -18.94
CA MET A 1 33.64 -21.45 -18.84
C MET A 1 32.94 -20.36 -19.65
N PRO A 2 32.02 -20.69 -20.56
CA PRO A 2 31.30 -19.71 -21.36
C PRO A 2 30.50 -18.75 -20.47
N THR A 3 30.39 -17.49 -20.87
CA THR A 3 29.68 -16.42 -20.16
C THR A 3 28.23 -16.78 -19.79
N ALA A 4 27.62 -17.72 -20.53
CA ALA A 4 26.27 -18.23 -20.30
C ALA A 4 26.11 -18.96 -18.96
N ALA A 5 27.12 -19.70 -18.48
CA ALA A 5 27.00 -20.50 -17.24
C ALA A 5 27.15 -19.67 -15.95
N ARG A 6 27.68 -18.44 -16.03
CA ARG A 6 27.92 -17.58 -14.85
C ARG A 6 26.65 -16.92 -14.30
N ARG A 7 25.71 -16.57 -15.17
CA ARG A 7 24.46 -15.88 -14.80
C ARG A 7 23.52 -16.71 -13.91
N PRO A 8 23.24 -18.01 -14.20
CA PRO A 8 22.34 -18.80 -13.37
C PRO A 8 22.94 -19.05 -11.97
N VAL A 9 24.25 -19.32 -11.87
CA VAL A 9 24.92 -19.51 -10.57
C VAL A 9 24.77 -18.27 -9.70
N LEU A 10 25.03 -17.08 -10.26
CA LEU A 10 24.87 -15.82 -9.54
C LEU A 10 23.45 -15.60 -9.02
N GLY A 11 22.44 -15.82 -9.87
CA GLY A 11 21.03 -15.69 -9.48
C GLY A 11 20.65 -16.66 -8.36
N CYS A 12 21.07 -17.92 -8.48
CA CYS A 12 20.85 -18.94 -7.44
C CYS A 12 21.54 -18.60 -6.12
N THR A 13 22.79 -18.10 -6.16
CA THR A 13 23.50 -17.68 -4.95
C THR A 13 22.76 -16.56 -4.24
N LEU A 14 22.36 -15.51 -4.97
CA LEU A 14 21.62 -14.38 -4.39
C LEU A 14 20.31 -14.85 -3.74
N ALA A 15 19.52 -15.64 -4.46
CA ALA A 15 18.24 -16.15 -3.95
C ALA A 15 18.44 -17.06 -2.72
N ALA A 16 19.40 -17.98 -2.77
CA ALA A 16 19.70 -18.88 -1.66
C ALA A 16 20.20 -18.13 -0.42
N THR A 17 21.06 -17.11 -0.61
CA THR A 17 21.53 -16.27 0.50
C THR A 17 20.40 -15.46 1.13
N VAL A 18 19.55 -14.81 0.32
CA VAL A 18 18.39 -14.07 0.84
C VAL A 18 17.46 -15.00 1.62
N LEU A 19 17.11 -16.15 1.04
CA LEU A 19 16.23 -17.13 1.68
C LEU A 19 16.84 -17.69 2.97
N LEU A 20 18.13 -18.04 2.95
CA LEU A 20 18.86 -18.51 4.12
C LEU A 20 18.81 -17.50 5.26
N MET A 21 19.05 -16.22 4.99
CA MET A 21 19.04 -15.17 6.01
C MET A 21 17.64 -14.98 6.61
N LEU A 22 16.59 -15.05 5.80
CA LEU A 22 15.20 -14.99 6.29
C LEU A 22 14.84 -16.22 7.13
N LEU A 23 15.31 -17.40 6.73
CA LEU A 23 15.10 -18.65 7.46
C LEU A 23 15.85 -18.69 8.78
N LEU A 24 17.14 -18.32 8.78
CA LEU A 24 17.96 -18.20 9.99
C LEU A 24 17.36 -17.17 10.94
N ARG A 25 16.80 -16.08 10.42
CA ARG A 25 16.06 -15.12 11.27
C ARG A 25 14.87 -15.77 11.94
N SER A 26 13.98 -16.40 11.17
CA SER A 26 12.78 -17.04 11.73
C SER A 26 13.16 -18.14 12.72
N LEU A 27 14.24 -18.88 12.44
CA LEU A 27 14.73 -19.96 13.28
C LEU A 27 15.34 -19.43 14.57
N LEU A 28 16.21 -18.42 14.54
CA LEU A 28 16.85 -17.88 15.74
C LEU A 28 15.86 -17.14 16.65
N LEU A 29 14.72 -16.68 16.12
CA LEU A 29 13.61 -16.15 16.93
C LEU A 29 12.87 -17.24 17.71
N SER A 30 12.74 -18.46 17.18
CA SER A 30 12.08 -19.58 17.88
C SER A 30 13.06 -20.48 18.63
N PHE A 31 14.30 -20.57 18.16
CA PHE A 31 15.38 -21.43 18.63
C PHE A 31 16.67 -20.59 18.82
N PRO A 32 16.80 -19.86 19.94
CA PRO A 32 17.84 -18.84 20.15
C PRO A 32 19.20 -19.43 20.57
N PHE A 33 19.65 -20.48 19.88
CA PHE A 33 20.90 -21.20 20.15
C PHE A 33 21.85 -21.09 18.95
N PRO A 34 22.46 -19.91 18.75
CA PRO A 34 23.26 -19.61 17.56
C PRO A 34 24.42 -20.57 17.33
N PHE A 35 25.13 -20.99 18.37
CA PHE A 35 26.29 -21.86 18.21
C PHE A 35 25.87 -23.26 17.82
N THR A 36 24.76 -23.73 18.37
CA THR A 36 24.14 -25.00 18.00
C THR A 36 23.67 -24.98 16.55
N VAL A 37 22.99 -23.90 16.11
CA VAL A 37 22.57 -23.77 14.70
C VAL A 37 23.79 -23.70 13.77
N ALA A 38 24.83 -22.94 14.13
CA ALA A 38 26.07 -22.84 13.36
C ALA A 38 26.78 -24.20 13.24
N LEU A 39 26.86 -24.96 14.35
CA LEU A 39 27.44 -26.29 14.38
C LEU A 39 26.67 -27.26 13.47
N LEU A 40 25.33 -27.25 13.53
CA LEU A 40 24.49 -28.09 12.67
C LEU A 40 24.62 -27.74 11.19
N CYS A 41 24.74 -26.45 10.86
CA CYS A 41 25.02 -25.98 9.51
C CYS A 41 26.41 -26.46 9.02
N ALA A 42 27.44 -26.40 9.87
CA ALA A 42 28.77 -26.92 9.56
C ALA A 42 28.79 -28.45 9.40
N LEU A 43 28.04 -29.18 10.24
CA LEU A 43 27.85 -30.63 10.13
C LEU A 43 27.14 -30.99 8.82
N ALA A 44 26.14 -30.22 8.39
CA ALA A 44 25.48 -30.41 7.11
C ALA A 44 26.45 -30.24 5.93
N CYS A 45 27.38 -29.27 5.99
CA CYS A 45 28.46 -29.15 5.01
C CYS A 45 29.38 -30.37 5.00
N CYS A 46 29.78 -30.89 6.16
CA CYS A 46 30.56 -32.13 6.27
C CYS A 46 29.81 -33.34 5.69
N LEU A 47 28.51 -33.46 5.96
CA LEU A 47 27.68 -34.53 5.41
C LEU A 47 27.58 -34.44 3.89
N ALA A 48 27.32 -33.25 3.34
CA ALA A 48 27.27 -33.03 1.90
C ALA A 48 28.60 -33.38 1.22
N VAL A 49 29.72 -33.01 1.86
CA VAL A 49 31.07 -33.40 1.43
C VAL A 49 31.23 -34.92 1.43
N LYS A 50 30.78 -35.63 2.48
CA LYS A 50 30.90 -37.08 2.56
C LYS A 50 30.04 -37.78 1.51
N VAL A 51 28.84 -37.27 1.25
CA VAL A 51 27.98 -37.77 0.16
C VAL A 51 28.66 -37.59 -1.19
N ASP A 52 29.28 -36.42 -1.43
CA ASP A 52 30.03 -36.17 -2.66
C ASP A 52 31.28 -37.07 -2.78
N GLU A 53 31.98 -37.38 -1.67
CA GLU A 53 33.11 -38.33 -1.65
C GLU A 53 32.71 -39.76 -2.03
N LEU A 54 31.47 -40.18 -1.74
CA LEU A 54 30.96 -41.49 -2.17
C LEU A 54 30.81 -41.56 -3.69
N THR A 55 30.51 -40.43 -4.34
CA THR A 55 30.35 -40.35 -5.81
C THR A 55 31.65 -39.94 -6.53
N HIS A 56 32.50 -39.17 -5.87
CA HIS A 56 33.72 -38.56 -6.42
C HIS A 56 34.86 -38.71 -5.40
N PRO A 57 35.67 -39.79 -5.50
CA PRO A 57 36.72 -40.06 -4.53
C PRO A 57 37.68 -38.87 -4.41
N PRO A 58 38.07 -38.48 -3.19
CA PRO A 58 38.81 -37.25 -2.99
C PRO A 58 40.21 -37.33 -3.60
N PRO A 59 40.65 -36.30 -4.35
CA PRO A 59 42.03 -36.23 -4.76
C PRO A 59 42.92 -36.04 -3.53
N LYS A 60 44.17 -36.52 -3.62
CA LYS A 60 45.16 -36.33 -2.56
C LYS A 60 45.44 -34.83 -2.41
N ILE A 61 45.02 -34.25 -1.29
CA ILE A 61 45.28 -32.85 -0.96
C ILE A 61 46.74 -32.73 -0.54
N ASN A 62 47.62 -32.26 -1.43
CA ASN A 62 49.06 -32.05 -1.16
C ASN A 62 49.34 -30.80 -0.30
N GLY A 63 48.48 -30.53 0.68
CA GLY A 63 48.58 -29.37 1.55
C GLY A 63 49.23 -29.66 2.90
N THR A 64 50.07 -28.74 3.38
CA THR A 64 50.48 -28.75 4.79
C THR A 64 49.25 -28.58 5.68
N LEU A 65 49.13 -29.41 6.73
CA LEU A 65 48.03 -29.38 7.70
C LEU A 65 47.77 -27.95 8.23
N LEU A 66 48.85 -27.17 8.39
CA LEU A 66 48.82 -25.79 8.83
C LEU A 66 48.01 -24.87 7.90
N GLU A 67 48.13 -25.02 6.57
CA GLU A 67 47.39 -24.18 5.61
C GLU A 67 45.90 -24.55 5.60
N CYS A 68 45.59 -25.84 5.70
CA CYS A 68 44.21 -26.30 5.85
C CYS A 68 43.59 -25.77 7.15
N ALA A 69 44.35 -25.77 8.25
CA ALA A 69 43.93 -25.22 9.53
C ALA A 69 43.68 -23.72 9.46
N LYS A 70 44.55 -22.92 8.81
CA LYS A 70 44.33 -21.47 8.62
C LYS A 70 43.03 -21.16 7.88
N LEU A 71 42.77 -21.87 6.78
CA LEU A 71 41.54 -21.75 6.01
C LEU A 71 40.31 -22.15 6.85
N GLY A 72 40.38 -23.31 7.50
CA GLY A 72 39.30 -23.80 8.35
C GLY A 72 38.98 -22.87 9.52
N LEU A 73 40.00 -22.39 10.24
CA LEU A 73 39.85 -21.51 11.41
C LEU A 73 39.35 -20.12 11.02
N SER A 74 39.79 -19.56 9.89
CA SER A 74 39.25 -18.27 9.42
C SER A 74 37.80 -18.40 8.97
N TRP A 75 37.43 -19.45 8.24
CA TRP A 75 36.02 -19.69 7.92
C TRP A 75 35.18 -19.87 9.19
N THR A 76 35.67 -20.64 10.16
CA THR A 76 35.00 -20.81 11.45
C THR A 76 34.86 -19.49 12.20
N GLY A 77 35.91 -18.67 12.27
CA GLY A 77 35.86 -17.37 12.94
C GLY A 77 34.82 -16.45 12.30
N ALA A 78 34.75 -16.43 10.97
CA ALA A 78 33.72 -15.69 10.26
C ALA A 78 32.30 -16.19 10.63
N LEU A 79 32.08 -17.51 10.69
CA LEU A 79 30.80 -18.08 11.10
C LEU A 79 30.45 -17.76 12.55
N LEU A 80 31.40 -17.92 13.47
CA LEU A 80 31.21 -17.68 14.89
C LEU A 80 30.74 -16.24 15.13
N PHE A 81 31.51 -15.25 14.64
CA PHE A 81 31.17 -13.86 14.83
C PHE A 81 29.92 -13.45 14.05
N MET A 82 29.67 -14.03 12.87
CA MET A 82 28.42 -13.81 12.15
C MET A 82 27.24 -14.29 13.00
N PHE A 83 27.22 -15.54 13.46
CA PHE A 83 26.10 -16.09 14.24
C PHE A 83 25.89 -15.37 15.58
N ILE A 84 26.96 -14.97 16.28
CA ILE A 84 26.85 -14.11 17.48
C ILE A 84 26.14 -12.80 17.13
N SER A 85 26.53 -12.18 16.02
CA SER A 85 25.96 -10.93 15.56
C SER A 85 24.50 -11.09 15.11
N LEU A 86 24.13 -12.28 14.58
CA LEU A 86 22.75 -12.56 14.15
C LEU A 86 21.76 -12.67 15.31
N VAL A 87 22.15 -13.19 16.48
CA VAL A 87 21.25 -13.39 17.62
C VAL A 87 20.54 -12.12 18.06
N ARG A 88 21.26 -11.00 18.00
CA ARG A 88 20.76 -9.72 18.50
C ARG A 88 19.98 -8.95 17.44
N ASN A 89 20.53 -8.84 16.22
CA ASN A 89 19.83 -8.19 15.11
C ASN A 89 20.24 -8.81 13.75
N VAL A 90 19.60 -9.93 13.41
CA VAL A 90 19.93 -10.76 12.23
C VAL A 90 20.14 -9.94 10.95
N ILE A 91 19.28 -8.96 10.68
CA ILE A 91 19.31 -8.22 9.41
C ILE A 91 20.35 -7.10 9.43
N VAL A 92 20.39 -6.28 10.48
CA VAL A 92 21.30 -5.12 10.55
C VAL A 92 22.75 -5.60 10.65
N SER A 93 23.01 -6.60 11.50
CA SER A 93 24.30 -7.24 11.66
C SER A 93 24.82 -7.84 10.35
N TYR A 94 23.98 -8.61 9.65
CA TYR A 94 24.38 -9.23 8.38
C TYR A 94 24.68 -8.21 7.30
N LYS A 95 23.86 -7.14 7.20
CA LYS A 95 24.15 -6.02 6.31
C LYS A 95 25.53 -5.47 6.65
N LEU A 96 25.77 -5.07 7.91
CA LEU A 96 27.02 -4.44 8.33
C LEU A 96 28.24 -5.30 8.03
N VAL A 97 28.15 -6.61 8.28
CA VAL A 97 29.23 -7.56 7.95
C VAL A 97 29.56 -7.51 6.46
N ASN A 98 28.56 -7.66 5.57
CA ASN A 98 28.79 -7.67 4.12
C ASN A 98 29.31 -6.33 3.58
N ILE A 99 28.85 -5.22 4.16
CA ILE A 99 29.28 -3.86 3.81
C ILE A 99 30.77 -3.69 4.08
N LEU A 100 31.19 -4.03 5.30
CA LEU A 100 32.57 -3.86 5.75
C LEU A 100 33.52 -4.88 5.12
N ARG A 101 32.97 -5.98 4.60
CA ARG A 101 33.76 -7.03 3.96
C ARG A 101 34.36 -6.57 2.62
N ALA A 102 33.67 -5.73 1.85
CA ALA A 102 34.20 -5.18 0.59
C ALA A 102 35.46 -4.31 0.76
N PRO A 103 35.51 -3.28 1.65
CA PRO A 103 36.73 -2.52 1.88
C PRO A 103 37.82 -3.36 2.54
N ALA A 104 37.48 -4.28 3.45
CA ALA A 104 38.45 -5.19 4.04
C ALA A 104 39.09 -6.10 2.99
N ALA A 105 38.30 -6.67 2.08
CA ALA A 105 38.79 -7.51 1.00
C ALA A 105 39.65 -6.72 0.00
N LEU A 106 39.26 -5.48 -0.34
CA LEU A 106 40.07 -4.61 -1.19
C LEU A 106 41.43 -4.30 -0.54
N LEU A 107 41.43 -3.94 0.74
CA LEU A 107 42.65 -3.63 1.49
C LEU A 107 43.56 -4.87 1.60
N LEU A 108 43.00 -6.04 1.90
CA LEU A 108 43.74 -7.30 1.96
C LEU A 108 44.27 -7.74 0.60
N ASP A 109 43.50 -7.60 -0.50
CA ASP A 109 43.98 -7.91 -1.85
C ASP A 109 45.15 -6.98 -2.24
N CYS A 110 45.09 -5.70 -1.86
CA CYS A 110 46.22 -4.77 -2.07
C CYS A 110 47.45 -5.12 -1.23
N LEU A 111 47.28 -5.48 0.04
CA LEU A 111 48.40 -5.82 0.92
C LEU A 111 49.05 -7.17 0.55
N VAL A 112 48.23 -8.18 0.23
CA VAL A 112 48.69 -9.54 -0.04
C VAL A 112 49.12 -9.73 -1.49
N CYS A 113 48.31 -9.26 -2.44
CA CYS A 113 48.54 -9.47 -3.87
C CYS A 113 49.25 -8.29 -4.56
N LYS A 114 49.53 -7.18 -3.85
CA LYS A 114 50.16 -5.96 -4.39
C LYS A 114 49.44 -5.41 -5.63
N THR A 115 48.13 -5.63 -5.74
CA THR A 115 47.32 -5.19 -6.87
C THR A 115 47.02 -3.68 -6.76
N PRO A 116 47.28 -2.87 -7.80
CA PRO A 116 46.96 -1.45 -7.75
C PRO A 116 45.45 -1.23 -7.76
N ILE A 117 44.96 -0.35 -6.89
CA ILE A 117 43.53 -0.01 -6.79
C ILE A 117 43.11 0.75 -8.04
N ARG A 118 42.21 0.17 -8.83
CA ARG A 118 41.56 0.88 -9.94
C ARG A 118 40.61 1.93 -9.37
N ARG A 119 40.68 3.17 -9.90
CA ARG A 119 39.89 4.32 -9.43
C ARG A 119 38.37 4.08 -9.48
N LEU A 120 37.88 3.39 -10.51
CA LEU A 120 36.45 3.20 -10.73
C LEU A 120 35.81 2.20 -9.73
N PRO A 121 36.40 1.02 -9.45
CA PRO A 121 35.99 0.17 -8.33
C PRO A 121 36.02 0.86 -6.96
N ALA A 122 37.05 1.68 -6.69
CA ALA A 122 37.14 2.43 -5.44
C ALA A 122 36.01 3.46 -5.32
N PHE A 123 35.68 4.14 -6.42
CA PHE A 123 34.57 5.09 -6.47
C PHE A 123 33.21 4.40 -6.29
N ALA A 124 33.00 3.24 -6.92
CA ALA A 124 31.80 2.43 -6.72
C ALA A 124 31.70 1.95 -5.27
N LEU A 125 32.81 1.50 -4.66
CA LEU A 125 32.84 1.11 -3.25
C LEU A 125 32.50 2.29 -2.33
N LEU A 126 33.02 3.49 -2.60
CA LEU A 126 32.68 4.69 -1.83
C LEU A 126 31.17 5.00 -1.90
N HIS A 127 30.57 4.92 -3.10
CA HIS A 127 29.13 5.11 -3.28
C HIS A 127 28.31 4.03 -2.59
N LEU A 128 28.78 2.78 -2.63
CA LEU A 128 28.17 1.66 -1.92
C LEU A 128 28.15 1.95 -0.41
N LEU A 129 29.31 2.28 0.17
CA LEU A 129 29.44 2.61 1.59
C LEU A 129 28.58 3.81 1.98
N LEU A 130 28.50 4.85 1.14
CA LEU A 130 27.66 6.03 1.40
C LEU A 130 26.17 5.69 1.37
N GLY A 131 25.70 4.96 0.34
CA GLY A 131 24.31 4.56 0.22
C GLY A 131 23.88 3.69 1.40
N ILE A 132 24.73 2.74 1.77
CA ILE A 132 24.52 1.92 2.95
C ILE A 132 24.54 2.73 4.24
N ALA A 133 25.48 3.65 4.44
CA ALA A 133 25.54 4.49 5.63
C ALA A 133 24.26 5.30 5.76
N ALA A 134 23.71 5.79 4.64
CA ALA A 134 22.40 6.43 4.61
C ALA A 134 21.26 5.46 4.98
N THR A 135 21.29 4.20 4.55
CA THR A 135 20.29 3.20 4.99
C THR A 135 20.37 2.85 6.47
N MET A 136 21.57 2.95 7.07
CA MET A 136 21.83 2.54 8.46
C MET A 136 21.86 3.71 9.45
N GLY A 137 21.86 4.97 8.98
CA GLY A 137 22.11 6.14 9.82
C GLY A 137 21.16 6.28 11.02
N ASN A 138 19.93 5.77 10.90
CA ASN A 138 18.93 5.78 11.97
C ASN A 138 18.72 4.41 12.65
N ASP A 139 19.38 3.36 12.14
CA ASP A 139 19.29 1.96 12.63
C ASP A 139 20.45 1.61 13.59
N LEU A 140 21.33 2.56 13.90
CA LEU A 140 22.53 2.38 14.71
C LEU A 140 22.22 2.43 16.23
N GLU A 141 21.27 1.62 16.67
CA GLU A 141 21.26 1.13 18.07
C GLU A 141 22.17 -0.10 18.22
N LEU A 142 23.18 -0.24 17.37
CA LEU A 142 24.21 -1.25 17.52
C LEU A 142 25.03 -0.90 18.77
N THR A 143 25.04 -1.79 19.75
CA THR A 143 25.98 -1.65 20.86
C THR A 143 27.41 -1.71 20.32
N ALA A 144 28.36 -1.03 20.97
CA ALA A 144 29.77 -1.10 20.56
C ALA A 144 30.28 -2.54 20.44
N ALA A 145 29.77 -3.44 21.30
CA ALA A 145 30.03 -4.87 21.24
C ALA A 145 29.53 -5.49 19.92
N GLU A 146 28.28 -5.25 19.52
CA GLU A 146 27.74 -5.79 18.26
C GLU A 146 28.46 -5.26 17.02
N ALA A 147 28.73 -3.96 16.99
CA ALA A 147 29.51 -3.36 15.91
C ALA A 147 30.90 -3.99 15.82
N SER A 148 31.57 -4.21 16.96
CA SER A 148 32.88 -4.88 16.98
C SER A 148 32.84 -6.33 16.50
N TYR A 149 31.80 -7.10 16.85
CA TYR A 149 31.62 -8.46 16.34
C TYR A 149 31.36 -8.48 14.84
N ALA A 150 30.55 -7.55 14.32
CA ALA A 150 30.29 -7.43 12.89
C ALA A 150 31.56 -7.03 12.11
N ILE A 151 32.34 -6.08 12.62
CA ILE A 151 33.64 -5.68 12.05
C ILE A 151 34.60 -6.87 12.04
N ALA A 152 34.70 -7.61 13.15
CA ALA A 152 35.54 -8.80 13.26
C ALA A 152 35.11 -9.88 12.26
N ALA A 153 33.81 -10.18 12.17
CA ALA A 153 33.25 -11.11 11.20
C ALA A 153 33.60 -10.69 9.76
N ALA A 154 33.41 -9.42 9.42
CA ALA A 154 33.70 -8.89 8.09
C ALA A 154 35.18 -9.03 7.72
N PHE A 155 36.07 -8.64 8.63
CA PHE A 155 37.51 -8.73 8.42
C PHE A 155 37.97 -10.18 8.26
N ILE A 156 37.54 -11.08 9.15
CA ILE A 156 37.89 -12.51 9.10
C ILE A 156 37.32 -13.17 7.85
N ALA A 157 36.09 -12.81 7.44
CA ALA A 157 35.47 -13.35 6.24
C ALA A 157 36.15 -12.85 4.96
N ALA A 158 36.67 -11.62 4.95
CA ALA A 158 37.50 -11.10 3.86
C ALA A 158 38.85 -11.82 3.82
N LEU A 159 39.50 -12.00 4.98
CA LEU A 159 40.76 -12.73 5.11
C LEU A 159 40.65 -14.17 4.60
N ASN A 160 39.56 -14.87 4.98
CA ASN A 160 39.27 -16.22 4.50
C ASN A 160 39.16 -16.27 2.97
N GLU A 161 38.48 -15.31 2.34
CA GLU A 161 38.39 -15.27 0.87
C GLU A 161 39.73 -15.00 0.20
N THR A 162 40.52 -14.06 0.72
CA THR A 162 41.87 -13.79 0.22
C THR A 162 42.75 -15.04 0.33
N TRP A 163 42.65 -15.79 1.43
CA TRP A 163 43.38 -17.04 1.61
C TRP A 163 42.87 -18.17 0.72
N ILE A 164 41.56 -18.34 0.55
CA ILE A 164 41.00 -19.34 -0.37
C ILE A 164 41.55 -19.08 -1.78
N ARG A 165 41.59 -17.82 -2.21
CA ARG A 165 42.10 -17.43 -3.52
C ARG A 165 43.61 -17.68 -3.65
N HIS A 166 44.37 -17.35 -2.62
CA HIS A 166 45.81 -17.62 -2.58
C HIS A 166 46.09 -19.13 -2.63
N ALA A 167 45.34 -19.93 -1.87
CA ALA A 167 45.46 -21.38 -1.86
C ALA A 167 45.03 -22.02 -3.18
N ASP A 168 43.98 -21.51 -3.83
CA ASP A 168 43.51 -21.98 -5.13
C ASP A 168 44.57 -21.76 -6.21
N TRP A 169 45.19 -20.57 -6.22
CA TRP A 169 46.31 -20.25 -7.12
C TRP A 169 47.49 -21.21 -6.93
N MET A 170 47.74 -21.65 -5.69
CA MET A 170 48.86 -22.54 -5.38
C MET A 170 48.54 -24.03 -5.58
N ARG A 171 47.28 -24.45 -5.50
CA ARG A 171 46.92 -25.88 -5.34
C ARG A 171 45.81 -26.39 -6.25
N CYS A 172 45.18 -25.54 -7.08
CA CYS A 172 44.12 -25.93 -8.01
C CYS A 172 43.00 -26.77 -7.35
N LEU A 173 42.53 -26.35 -6.17
CA LEU A 173 41.50 -27.10 -5.45
C LEU A 173 40.21 -27.13 -6.30
N SER A 174 39.47 -28.23 -6.34
CA SER A 174 38.11 -28.23 -6.88
C SER A 174 37.14 -27.46 -5.96
N GLU A 175 35.93 -27.16 -6.45
CA GLU A 175 34.96 -26.32 -5.74
C GLU A 175 34.48 -27.00 -4.42
N PHE A 176 34.17 -28.30 -4.47
CA PHE A 176 33.84 -29.10 -3.28
C PHE A 176 35.05 -29.40 -2.38
N GLU A 177 36.27 -29.41 -2.91
CA GLU A 177 37.48 -29.54 -2.10
C GLU A 177 37.68 -28.39 -1.12
N GLY A 178 37.20 -27.18 -1.45
CA GLY A 178 37.22 -26.08 -0.50
C GLY A 178 36.40 -26.41 0.75
N LEU A 179 35.17 -26.94 0.58
CA LEU A 179 34.32 -27.38 1.70
C LEU A 179 34.95 -28.56 2.47
N ARG A 180 35.56 -29.52 1.77
CA ARG A 180 36.29 -30.65 2.39
C ARG A 180 37.38 -30.16 3.34
N VAL A 181 38.07 -29.08 2.98
CA VAL A 181 39.12 -28.50 3.82
C VAL A 181 38.53 -27.74 5.00
N VAL A 182 37.55 -26.85 4.79
CA VAL A 182 37.14 -25.90 5.86
C VAL A 182 36.09 -26.47 6.83
N ALA A 183 35.17 -27.32 6.37
CA ALA A 183 34.03 -27.74 7.18
C ALA A 183 34.40 -28.57 8.43
N PRO A 184 35.35 -29.52 8.38
CA PRO A 184 35.75 -30.28 9.57
C PRO A 184 36.31 -29.40 10.69
N TRP A 185 37.12 -28.39 10.34
CA TRP A 185 37.66 -27.44 11.31
C TRP A 185 36.56 -26.60 11.95
N ALA A 186 35.52 -26.25 11.19
CA ALA A 186 34.37 -25.54 11.75
C ALA A 186 33.58 -26.39 12.73
N VAL A 187 33.35 -27.67 12.43
CA VAL A 187 32.67 -28.58 13.37
C VAL A 187 33.45 -28.69 14.68
N VAL A 188 34.76 -28.94 14.62
CA VAL A 188 35.61 -29.06 15.82
C VAL A 188 35.62 -27.77 16.63
N SER A 189 35.75 -26.62 15.96
CA SER A 189 35.88 -25.32 16.63
C SER A 189 34.54 -24.80 17.17
N LEU A 190 33.41 -25.10 16.52
CA LEU A 190 32.06 -24.72 16.97
C LEU A 190 31.49 -25.68 18.02
N LEU A 191 32.07 -26.88 18.19
CA LEU A 191 31.63 -27.83 19.21
C LEU A 191 31.70 -27.25 20.63
N VAL A 192 32.80 -26.58 20.97
CA VAL A 192 33.01 -25.98 22.29
C VAL A 192 31.93 -24.93 22.63
N PRO A 193 31.68 -23.89 21.81
CA PRO A 193 30.62 -22.93 22.11
C PRO A 193 29.22 -23.56 22.02
N ALA A 194 28.96 -24.54 21.17
CA ALA A 194 27.67 -25.23 21.14
C ALA A 194 27.41 -26.06 22.42
N LEU A 195 28.46 -26.66 23.01
CA LEU A 195 28.33 -27.36 24.30
C LEU A 195 27.88 -26.42 25.43
N SER A 196 28.20 -25.12 25.35
CA SER A 196 27.71 -24.13 26.32
C SER A 196 26.19 -23.90 26.24
N GLU A 197 25.56 -24.24 25.11
CA GLU A 197 24.12 -24.14 24.89
C GLU A 197 23.39 -25.47 25.12
N ALA A 198 24.13 -26.59 25.25
CA ALA A 198 23.56 -27.94 25.18
C ALA A 198 22.43 -28.18 26.18
N SER A 199 22.58 -27.76 27.44
CA SER A 199 21.55 -27.96 28.47
C SER A 199 20.24 -27.23 28.14
N ALA A 200 20.33 -26.02 27.57
CA ALA A 200 19.18 -25.23 27.17
C ALA A 200 18.54 -25.74 25.87
N VAL A 201 19.34 -26.30 24.96
CA VAL A 201 18.84 -26.98 23.76
C VAL A 201 18.06 -28.24 24.14
N TRP A 202 18.54 -29.03 25.11
CA TRP A 202 17.85 -30.24 25.59
C TRP A 202 16.51 -29.95 26.26
N SER A 203 16.38 -28.80 26.92
CA SER A 203 15.13 -28.37 27.54
C SER A 203 14.19 -27.62 26.59
N HIS A 204 14.60 -27.37 25.35
CA HIS A 204 13.79 -26.66 24.37
C HIS A 204 12.62 -27.52 23.87
N VAL A 205 11.42 -26.94 23.86
CA VAL A 205 10.20 -27.61 23.37
C VAL A 205 10.14 -27.51 21.85
N TRP A 206 10.63 -28.54 21.17
CA TRP A 206 10.69 -28.61 19.71
C TRP A 206 9.31 -28.62 19.08
N LYS A 207 9.04 -27.65 18.19
CA LYS A 207 7.88 -27.68 17.29
C LYS A 207 8.31 -28.24 15.94
N VAL A 208 7.37 -28.87 15.22
CA VAL A 208 7.58 -29.36 13.84
C VAL A 208 8.14 -28.25 12.94
N ARG A 209 7.68 -27.01 13.13
CA ARG A 209 8.17 -25.83 12.40
C ARG A 209 9.66 -25.54 12.65
N ASP A 210 10.15 -25.73 13.87
CA ASP A 210 11.55 -25.42 14.21
C ASP A 210 12.48 -26.44 13.56
N VAL A 211 12.12 -27.72 13.60
CA VAL A 211 12.87 -28.80 12.94
C VAL A 211 12.87 -28.60 11.42
N ALA A 212 11.72 -28.31 10.82
CA ALA A 212 11.63 -28.06 9.38
C ALA A 212 12.45 -26.83 8.95
N SER A 213 12.42 -25.76 9.74
CA SER A 213 13.20 -24.54 9.48
C SER A 213 14.70 -24.80 9.63
N LEU A 214 15.12 -25.55 10.64
CA LEU A 214 16.51 -25.94 10.85
C LEU A 214 17.06 -26.78 9.69
N VAL A 215 16.30 -27.80 9.24
CA VAL A 215 16.69 -28.63 8.08
C VAL A 215 16.81 -27.79 6.81
N ALA A 216 15.83 -26.92 6.55
CA ALA A 216 15.85 -26.02 5.39
C ALA A 216 17.02 -25.03 5.45
N ALA A 217 17.31 -24.46 6.62
CA ALA A 217 18.45 -23.58 6.83
C ALA A 217 19.78 -24.30 6.60
N CYS A 218 19.95 -25.52 7.12
CA CYS A 218 21.14 -26.33 6.87
C CYS A 218 21.34 -26.63 5.38
N ALA A 219 20.29 -27.01 4.65
CA ALA A 219 20.38 -27.28 3.22
C ALA A 219 20.77 -26.03 2.41
N LEU A 220 20.14 -24.89 2.71
CA LEU A 220 20.49 -23.61 2.09
C LEU A 220 21.91 -23.16 2.46
N PHE A 221 22.35 -23.41 3.69
CA PHE A 221 23.69 -23.07 4.14
C PHE A 221 24.77 -23.85 3.39
N VAL A 222 24.55 -25.14 3.10
CA VAL A 222 25.43 -25.92 2.22
C VAL A 222 25.52 -25.28 0.83
N ALA A 223 24.37 -24.96 0.23
CA ALA A 223 24.32 -24.35 -1.10
C ALA A 223 25.04 -22.99 -1.15
N VAL A 224 24.80 -22.12 -0.16
CA VAL A 224 25.43 -20.80 -0.06
C VAL A 224 26.93 -20.92 0.20
N SER A 225 27.36 -21.85 1.07
CA SER A 225 28.79 -22.06 1.36
C SER A 225 29.53 -22.58 0.13
N TRP A 226 28.95 -23.54 -0.59
CA TRP A 226 29.49 -24.03 -1.86
C TRP A 226 29.58 -22.92 -2.90
N CYS A 227 28.50 -22.14 -3.09
CA CYS A 227 28.48 -21.01 -4.02
C CYS A 227 29.50 -19.92 -3.63
N GLY A 228 29.72 -19.67 -2.34
CA GLY A 228 30.70 -18.70 -1.86
C GLY A 228 32.13 -19.12 -2.20
N ILE A 229 32.48 -20.39 -1.99
CA ILE A 229 33.79 -20.94 -2.37
C ILE A 229 33.94 -20.94 -3.89
N PHE A 230 32.91 -21.35 -4.63
CA PHE A 230 32.88 -21.25 -6.09
C PHE A 230 33.15 -19.81 -6.56
N GLY A 231 32.47 -18.84 -5.95
CA GLY A 231 32.61 -17.44 -6.28
C GLY A 231 34.03 -16.93 -6.01
N ALA A 232 34.58 -17.21 -4.83
CA ALA A 232 35.94 -16.81 -4.44
C ALA A 232 37.03 -17.31 -5.42
N LYS A 233 36.81 -18.45 -6.09
CA LYS A 233 37.72 -19.00 -7.11
C LYS A 233 37.54 -18.37 -8.48
N ARG A 234 36.28 -18.18 -8.89
CA ARG A 234 35.94 -17.78 -10.27
C ARG A 234 35.95 -16.29 -10.49
N PHE A 235 35.76 -15.53 -9.43
CA PHE A 235 35.65 -14.08 -9.45
C PHE A 235 36.82 -13.45 -8.67
N SER A 236 37.08 -12.18 -8.91
CA SER A 236 37.99 -11.44 -8.02
C SER A 236 37.39 -11.36 -6.62
N ALA A 237 38.21 -11.22 -5.58
CA ALA A 237 37.74 -11.03 -4.21
C ALA A 237 36.70 -9.89 -4.14
N MET A 238 36.97 -8.77 -4.82
CA MET A 238 36.06 -7.64 -4.91
C MET A 238 34.75 -7.97 -5.64
N GLU A 239 34.78 -8.74 -6.72
CA GLU A 239 33.56 -9.14 -7.44
C GLU A 239 32.70 -10.09 -6.61
N SER A 240 33.31 -11.05 -5.89
CA SER A 240 32.60 -11.89 -4.91
C SER A 240 31.95 -11.06 -3.81
N GLN A 241 32.64 -10.03 -3.31
CA GLN A 241 32.07 -9.10 -2.33
C GLN A 241 30.93 -8.25 -2.88
N MET A 242 31.01 -7.82 -4.14
CA MET A 242 29.92 -7.07 -4.77
C MET A 242 28.68 -7.94 -4.99
N ILE A 243 28.88 -9.24 -5.27
CA ILE A 243 27.80 -10.24 -5.30
C ILE A 243 27.17 -10.39 -3.91
N GLY A 244 27.97 -10.53 -2.86
CA GLY A 244 27.48 -10.59 -1.48
C GLY A 244 26.70 -9.33 -1.09
N ASN A 245 27.18 -8.15 -1.47
CA ASN A 245 26.50 -6.88 -1.23
C ASN A 245 25.19 -6.75 -2.03
N ALA A 246 25.09 -7.36 -3.21
CA ALA A 246 23.81 -7.45 -3.91
C ALA A 246 22.77 -8.27 -3.14
N ALA A 247 23.16 -9.34 -2.43
CA ALA A 247 22.25 -10.06 -1.55
C ALA A 247 21.78 -9.19 -0.37
N SER A 248 22.69 -8.42 0.25
CA SER A 248 22.33 -7.42 1.29
C SER A 248 21.40 -6.33 0.77
N TRP A 249 21.60 -5.90 -0.48
CA TRP A 249 20.74 -4.93 -1.15
C TRP A 249 19.33 -5.50 -1.36
N PHE A 250 19.20 -6.73 -1.84
CA PHE A 250 17.90 -7.42 -1.94
C PHE A 250 17.23 -7.63 -0.58
N LEU A 251 17.99 -7.97 0.47
CA LEU A 251 17.45 -8.03 1.83
C LEU A 251 16.94 -6.66 2.31
N SER A 252 17.59 -5.57 1.90
CA SER A 252 17.13 -4.21 2.21
C SER A 252 15.81 -3.89 1.49
N ILE A 253 15.69 -4.24 0.21
CA ILE A 253 14.43 -4.13 -0.53
C ILE A 253 13.34 -4.99 0.11
N ALA A 254 13.65 -6.25 0.44
CA ALA A 254 12.72 -7.16 1.10
C ALA A 254 12.25 -6.59 2.45
N SER A 255 13.13 -5.95 3.23
CA SER A 255 12.74 -5.29 4.48
C SER A 255 11.86 -4.04 4.27
N ILE A 256 12.02 -3.32 3.16
CA ILE A 256 11.13 -2.21 2.79
C ILE A 256 9.76 -2.76 2.37
N VAL A 257 9.71 -3.75 1.48
CA VAL A 257 8.46 -4.30 0.94
C VAL A 257 7.69 -5.09 1.99
N TRP A 258 8.38 -5.90 2.80
CA TRP A 258 7.79 -6.73 3.83
C TRP A 258 8.40 -6.35 5.18
N PRO A 259 7.64 -5.77 6.14
CA PRO A 259 8.18 -5.39 7.44
C PRO A 259 8.33 -6.66 8.25
N ILE A 260 9.41 -7.40 7.99
CA ILE A 260 9.77 -8.56 8.81
C ILE A 260 10.19 -8.06 10.21
N HIS A 261 10.43 -6.75 10.36
CA HIS A 261 10.63 -6.08 11.65
C HIS A 261 9.57 -5.00 11.90
N ARG A 262 8.91 -5.08 13.05
CA ARG A 262 8.42 -3.89 13.75
C ARG A 262 9.66 -3.33 14.46
N SER A 263 10.26 -2.27 13.91
CA SER A 263 11.26 -1.49 14.65
C SER A 263 10.50 -0.48 15.47
N ASP A 264 10.83 -0.36 16.77
CA ASP A 264 10.21 0.63 17.65
C ASP A 264 10.63 2.07 17.27
N ASN A 265 11.70 2.20 16.47
CA ASN A 265 12.13 3.45 15.85
C ASN A 265 12.07 3.29 14.32
N PRO A 266 11.03 3.81 13.63
CA PRO A 266 11.00 3.77 12.17
C PRO A 266 12.18 4.56 11.61
N ILE A 267 13.00 3.88 10.80
CA ILE A 267 14.03 4.52 9.98
C ILE A 267 13.37 5.62 9.16
N ASP A 268 14.02 6.79 9.07
CA ASP A 268 13.59 7.86 8.19
C ASP A 268 13.19 7.30 6.80
N PRO A 269 11.90 7.43 6.43
CA PRO A 269 11.35 6.88 5.19
C PRO A 269 11.99 7.46 3.94
N VAL A 270 12.68 8.59 4.05
CA VAL A 270 13.34 9.27 2.94
C VAL A 270 14.76 8.72 2.77
N LEU A 271 15.52 8.59 3.86
CA LEU A 271 16.92 8.17 3.80
C LEU A 271 17.08 6.70 3.41
N GLN A 272 16.17 5.82 3.84
CA GLN A 272 16.29 4.38 3.55
C GLN A 272 16.17 4.06 2.04
N PRO A 273 15.17 4.53 1.29
CA PRO A 273 15.10 4.37 -0.17
C PRO A 273 16.28 4.98 -0.89
N ILE A 274 16.69 6.21 -0.52
CA ILE A 274 17.83 6.90 -1.13
C ILE A 274 19.08 6.05 -0.95
N GLY A 275 19.32 5.55 0.26
CA GLY A 275 20.45 4.69 0.55
C GLY A 275 20.42 3.37 -0.26
N VAL A 276 19.25 2.73 -0.36
CA VAL A 276 19.06 1.52 -1.20
C VAL A 276 19.30 1.83 -2.67
N GLY A 277 18.83 2.97 -3.15
CA GLY A 277 19.07 3.47 -4.50
C GLY A 277 20.56 3.68 -4.80
N CYS A 278 21.26 4.41 -3.93
CA CYS A 278 22.69 4.65 -4.04
C CYS A 278 23.51 3.34 -4.01
N ALA A 279 23.18 2.42 -3.11
CA ALA A 279 23.84 1.12 -3.02
C ALA A 279 23.64 0.28 -4.28
N GLY A 280 22.41 0.21 -4.80
CA GLY A 280 22.12 -0.51 -6.05
C GLY A 280 22.83 0.11 -7.26
N ALA A 281 22.90 1.43 -7.32
CA ALA A 281 23.59 2.15 -8.41
C ALA A 281 25.10 1.87 -8.37
N ALA A 282 25.69 1.83 -7.17
CA ALA A 282 27.09 1.46 -6.99
C ALA A 282 27.41 0.04 -7.46
N ILE A 283 26.54 -0.93 -7.12
CA ILE A 283 26.69 -2.34 -7.54
C ILE A 283 26.61 -2.44 -9.07
N LEU A 284 25.63 -1.80 -9.70
CA LEU A 284 25.48 -1.80 -11.15
C LEU A 284 26.65 -1.10 -11.85
N LEU A 285 27.12 0.03 -11.30
CA LEU A 285 28.28 0.75 -11.81
C LEU A 285 29.53 -0.12 -11.77
N TYR A 286 29.74 -0.85 -10.67
CA TYR A 286 30.84 -1.80 -10.54
C TYR A 286 30.78 -2.90 -11.62
N PHE A 287 29.63 -3.56 -11.78
CA PHE A 287 29.50 -4.63 -12.78
C PHE A 287 29.61 -4.11 -14.22
N ALA A 288 29.10 -2.90 -14.49
CA ALA A 288 29.24 -2.26 -15.80
C ALA A 288 30.71 -1.93 -16.11
N ALA A 289 31.43 -1.37 -15.13
CA ALA A 289 32.85 -1.07 -15.21
C ALA A 289 33.68 -2.33 -15.50
N GLU A 290 33.43 -3.40 -14.75
CA GLU A 290 34.16 -4.66 -14.87
C GLU A 290 33.83 -5.39 -16.18
N SER A 291 32.56 -5.35 -16.62
CA SER A 291 32.16 -5.87 -17.93
C SER A 291 32.88 -5.17 -19.08
N HIS A 292 33.02 -3.84 -18.99
CA HIS A 292 33.71 -3.05 -20.00
C HIS A 292 35.22 -3.31 -19.99
N ALA A 293 35.85 -3.41 -18.80
CA ALA A 293 37.25 -3.75 -18.66
C ALA A 293 37.60 -5.12 -19.28
N ARG A 294 36.71 -6.11 -19.16
CA ARG A 294 36.88 -7.44 -19.79
C ARG A 294 36.75 -7.41 -21.31
N LYS A 295 35.84 -6.60 -21.85
CA LYS A 295 35.62 -6.50 -23.31
C LYS A 295 36.78 -5.87 -24.07
N ARG A 296 37.56 -4.98 -23.43
CA ARG A 296 38.74 -4.39 -24.08
C ARG A 296 39.88 -5.40 -24.32
N GLY A 297 39.75 -6.63 -23.81
CA GLY A 297 40.82 -7.61 -23.81
C GLY A 297 42.03 -7.10 -23.02
N PRO A 298 42.96 -7.96 -22.61
CA PRO A 298 44.33 -7.49 -22.53
C PRO A 298 44.67 -6.99 -23.95
N ALA A 299 44.86 -5.67 -24.12
CA ALA A 299 45.41 -5.14 -25.36
C ALA A 299 46.56 -6.06 -25.74
N HIS A 300 46.47 -6.68 -26.92
CA HIS A 300 47.44 -7.67 -27.34
C HIS A 300 48.85 -7.10 -27.14
N ALA A 301 49.52 -7.57 -26.10
CA ALA A 301 50.96 -7.73 -26.08
C ALA A 301 51.26 -8.91 -27.01
N SER A 302 50.85 -8.79 -28.27
CA SER A 302 51.30 -9.64 -29.34
C SER A 302 52.72 -9.21 -29.64
N GLY A 303 53.68 -10.04 -29.20
CA GLY A 303 55.05 -10.12 -29.66
C GLY A 303 55.70 -8.81 -30.12
N LEU A 304 56.22 -8.02 -29.18
CA LEU A 304 57.49 -7.37 -29.48
C LEU A 304 58.57 -8.36 -29.05
N GLU A 305 59.10 -9.10 -30.03
CA GLU A 305 60.49 -9.54 -29.93
C GLU A 305 61.32 -8.28 -29.69
N LEU A 306 62.14 -8.28 -28.64
CA LEU A 306 63.08 -7.22 -28.34
C LEU A 306 64.06 -7.08 -29.51
N GLY A 307 63.79 -6.14 -30.42
CA GLY A 307 64.84 -5.46 -31.17
C GLY A 307 65.32 -4.28 -30.33
N GLU A 308 66.59 -4.32 -29.91
CA GLU A 308 67.28 -3.18 -29.31
C GLU A 308 67.19 -1.97 -30.27
N ASP A 309 66.89 -0.79 -29.71
CA ASP A 309 67.06 0.53 -30.32
C ASP A 309 66.01 1.09 -31.30
N ALA A 310 64.72 1.02 -30.97
CA ALA A 310 63.72 1.91 -31.58
C ALA A 310 62.82 2.60 -30.54
N GLU A 311 62.85 3.94 -30.51
CA GLU A 311 61.92 4.80 -29.76
C GLU A 311 60.47 4.52 -30.23
N VAL A 312 59.73 3.79 -29.41
CA VAL A 312 58.29 3.55 -29.62
C VAL A 312 57.52 4.81 -29.23
N PRO A 313 56.77 5.44 -30.14
CA PRO A 313 55.97 6.61 -29.81
C PRO A 313 54.89 6.24 -28.78
N PRO A 314 54.56 7.14 -27.83
CA PRO A 314 53.54 6.85 -26.83
C PRO A 314 52.22 6.53 -27.53
N PRO A 315 51.50 5.48 -27.11
CA PRO A 315 50.23 5.12 -27.73
C PRO A 315 49.27 6.31 -27.68
N PRO A 316 48.53 6.59 -28.76
CA PRO A 316 47.63 7.73 -28.81
C PRO A 316 46.65 7.63 -27.64
N ARG A 317 46.55 8.71 -26.84
CA ARG A 317 45.54 8.87 -25.79
C ARG A 317 44.16 8.75 -26.44
N GLN A 318 43.61 7.55 -26.48
CA GLN A 318 42.22 7.34 -26.84
C GLN A 318 41.37 8.02 -25.78
N ARG A 319 40.72 9.12 -26.17
CA ARG A 319 39.68 9.78 -25.37
C ARG A 319 38.69 8.71 -24.94
N GLU A 320 38.62 8.44 -23.64
CA GLU A 320 37.64 7.54 -23.06
C GLU A 320 36.25 8.13 -23.27
N SER A 321 35.60 7.76 -24.38
CA SER A 321 34.20 8.07 -24.58
C SER A 321 33.39 7.31 -23.55
N PHE A 322 32.76 8.03 -22.62
CA PHE A 322 31.85 7.47 -21.61
C PHE A 322 30.81 6.57 -22.30
N PRO A 323 30.65 5.30 -21.89
CA PRO A 323 29.80 4.36 -22.60
C PRO A 323 28.31 4.72 -22.44
N LYS A 324 27.58 4.77 -23.57
CA LYS A 324 26.14 5.07 -23.67
C LYS A 324 25.23 4.18 -22.81
N TYR A 325 25.73 3.05 -22.30
CA TYR A 325 24.99 2.10 -21.46
C TYR A 325 24.91 2.48 -19.98
N ILE A 326 25.66 3.49 -19.52
CA ILE A 326 25.58 3.97 -18.13
C ILE A 326 24.29 4.78 -17.88
N LEU A 327 23.83 5.53 -18.89
CA LEU A 327 22.64 6.38 -18.78
C LEU A 327 21.34 5.58 -18.53
N PRO A 328 21.05 4.47 -19.24
CA PRO A 328 19.86 3.65 -18.98
C PRO A 328 19.89 2.96 -17.61
N ALA A 329 21.06 2.54 -17.14
CA ALA A 329 21.21 1.93 -15.81
C ALA A 329 20.97 2.97 -14.70
N ALA A 330 21.51 4.19 -14.86
CA ALA A 330 21.24 5.29 -13.94
C ALA A 330 19.75 5.68 -13.94
N ALA A 331 19.10 5.74 -15.11
CA ALA A 331 17.67 6.03 -15.21
C ALA A 331 16.80 4.96 -14.55
N ALA A 332 17.08 3.67 -14.79
CA ALA A 332 16.37 2.56 -14.14
C ALA A 332 16.52 2.60 -12.61
N MET A 333 17.71 2.99 -12.11
CA MET A 333 17.96 3.16 -10.68
C MET A 333 17.22 4.34 -10.08
N VAL A 334 17.12 5.48 -10.78
CA VAL A 334 16.31 6.63 -10.32
C VAL A 334 14.84 6.22 -10.21
N VAL A 335 14.31 5.50 -11.21
CA VAL A 335 12.91 5.02 -11.18
C VAL A 335 12.69 4.03 -10.04
N LEU A 336 13.60 3.07 -9.82
CA LEU A 336 13.51 2.12 -8.70
C LEU A 336 13.59 2.83 -7.34
N THR A 337 14.49 3.80 -7.20
CA THR A 337 14.67 4.59 -5.96
C THR A 337 13.42 5.42 -5.67
N TRP A 338 12.83 6.04 -6.69
CA TRP A 338 11.59 6.82 -6.55
C TRP A 338 10.40 5.93 -6.18
N SER A 339 10.33 4.72 -6.76
CA SER A 339 9.27 3.74 -6.48
C SER A 339 9.36 3.21 -5.05
N LEU A 340 10.58 2.90 -4.59
CA LEU A 340 10.85 2.49 -3.20
C LEU A 340 10.62 3.64 -2.21
N HIS A 341 10.91 4.88 -2.61
CA HIS A 341 10.61 6.06 -1.80
C HIS A 341 9.11 6.25 -1.58
N GLY A 342 8.30 6.08 -2.62
CA GLY A 342 6.85 6.05 -2.46
C GLY A 342 6.38 4.98 -1.47
N ILE A 343 6.96 3.77 -1.51
CA ILE A 343 6.62 2.68 -0.57
C ILE A 343 7.04 3.01 0.87
N SER A 344 8.24 3.56 1.08
CA SER A 344 8.74 3.88 2.43
C SER A 344 8.02 5.08 3.05
N VAL A 345 7.70 6.11 2.28
CA VAL A 345 6.92 7.27 2.75
C VAL A 345 5.54 6.84 3.20
N MET A 346 4.82 6.05 2.39
CA MET A 346 3.53 5.46 2.79
C MET A 346 3.64 4.66 4.10
N ARG A 347 4.82 4.11 4.43
CA ARG A 347 5.04 3.27 5.61
C ARG A 347 5.42 4.03 6.87
N ALA A 348 6.35 4.98 6.83
CA ALA A 348 6.69 5.74 8.04
C ALA A 348 5.51 6.56 8.54
N GLU A 349 4.66 7.02 7.63
CA GLU A 349 3.35 7.61 7.93
C GLU A 349 2.42 6.61 8.64
N THR A 350 2.49 5.32 8.30
CA THR A 350 1.76 4.23 8.98
C THR A 350 2.33 3.94 10.39
N GLN A 351 3.65 4.00 10.59
CA GLN A 351 4.31 3.67 11.86
C GLN A 351 4.25 4.82 12.89
N ALA A 352 4.44 6.07 12.48
CA ALA A 352 4.33 7.24 13.37
C ALA A 352 2.94 7.41 13.98
N SER A 353 1.90 6.86 13.34
CA SER A 353 0.54 6.85 13.90
C SER A 353 0.29 5.75 14.94
N ILE A 354 1.17 4.76 15.07
CA ILE A 354 1.04 3.67 16.06
C ILE A 354 1.62 4.09 17.42
N ASP A 355 2.67 4.92 17.44
CA ASP A 355 3.40 5.27 18.67
C ASP A 355 2.88 6.53 19.39
N SER A 356 1.93 7.26 18.80
CA SER A 356 1.27 8.42 19.46
C SER A 356 0.14 7.98 20.41
N ARG A 357 0.50 7.19 21.42
CA ARG A 357 -0.35 6.97 22.61
C ARG A 357 -0.09 8.12 23.59
N PRO A 358 -1.09 8.90 24.02
CA PRO A 358 -0.85 10.05 24.88
C PRO A 358 -0.39 9.58 26.27
N SER A 359 0.82 9.97 26.66
CA SER A 359 1.28 9.94 28.05
C SER A 359 0.48 10.97 28.86
N GLY A 360 -0.13 10.51 29.95
CA GLY A 360 -1.06 11.30 30.74
C GLY A 360 -0.42 12.57 31.30
N SER A 361 -1.03 13.73 30.98
CA SER A 361 -0.73 14.98 31.66
C SER A 361 -1.53 15.07 32.95
N THR A 362 -0.82 15.14 34.07
CA THR A 362 -1.35 15.40 35.41
C THR A 362 -1.98 16.80 35.48
N SER A 363 -3.14 16.88 36.12
CA SER A 363 -3.99 18.05 36.32
C SER A 363 -3.33 19.17 37.15
N ALA A 364 -3.57 20.42 36.75
CA ALA A 364 -3.53 21.60 37.63
C ALA A 364 -4.96 22.18 37.76
N PRO A 365 -5.34 22.76 38.92
CA PRO A 365 -6.72 23.17 39.19
C PRO A 365 -7.08 24.50 38.52
N PRO A 366 -8.38 24.78 38.27
CA PRO A 366 -8.81 25.96 37.52
C PRO A 366 -9.06 27.16 38.45
N PRO A 367 -8.95 28.41 37.96
CA PRO A 367 -9.62 29.54 38.56
C PRO A 367 -10.97 29.84 37.88
N LEU A 368 -11.96 30.00 38.75
CA LEU A 368 -13.29 30.63 38.67
C LEU A 368 -13.98 30.88 37.31
N ALA A 369 -15.04 30.08 37.12
CA ALA A 369 -16.44 30.45 36.81
C ALA A 369 -16.73 31.77 36.06
N VAL A 370 -17.10 31.62 34.78
CA VAL A 370 -18.08 32.47 34.11
C VAL A 370 -19.29 31.59 33.81
N LEU A 371 -20.49 32.02 34.24
CA LEU A 371 -21.77 31.38 33.92
C LEU A 371 -21.94 31.31 32.39
N LEU A 372 -21.78 30.12 31.82
CA LEU A 372 -22.26 29.75 30.50
C LEU A 372 -23.37 28.71 30.68
N GLU A 373 -24.39 28.81 29.83
CA GLU A 373 -25.49 27.86 29.72
C GLU A 373 -25.00 26.41 29.82
N PRO A 374 -25.80 25.50 30.40
CA PRO A 374 -25.42 24.10 30.53
C PRO A 374 -24.92 23.60 29.18
N PRO A 375 -23.68 23.08 29.09
CA PRO A 375 -23.09 22.70 27.82
C PRO A 375 -24.03 21.71 27.16
N LYS A 376 -24.55 22.06 25.98
CA LYS A 376 -25.22 21.10 25.10
C LYS A 376 -24.31 19.87 25.04
N PRO A 377 -24.83 18.64 25.24
CA PRO A 377 -24.05 17.45 24.98
C PRO A 377 -23.42 17.62 23.59
N GLU A 378 -22.10 17.53 23.52
CA GLU A 378 -21.30 17.85 22.34
C GLU A 378 -21.93 17.16 21.12
N ALA A 379 -22.58 17.94 20.25
CA ALA A 379 -23.24 17.41 19.06
C ALA A 379 -22.18 16.71 18.20
N VAL A 380 -22.49 15.52 17.69
CA VAL A 380 -21.54 14.79 16.88
C VAL A 380 -21.38 15.53 15.55
N PRO A 381 -20.15 15.78 15.06
CA PRO A 381 -19.94 16.52 13.82
C PRO A 381 -20.67 15.92 12.61
N LEU A 382 -20.76 14.59 12.52
CA LEU A 382 -21.46 13.90 11.43
C LEU A 382 -22.18 12.64 11.93
N CYS A 383 -23.46 12.53 11.61
CA CYS A 383 -24.23 11.30 11.82
C CYS A 383 -24.64 10.66 10.51
N LEU A 384 -24.33 9.39 10.35
CA LEU A 384 -24.55 8.65 9.13
C LEU A 384 -25.63 7.60 9.35
N ILE A 385 -26.45 7.39 8.33
CA ILE A 385 -27.55 6.42 8.31
C ILE A 385 -27.24 5.37 7.27
N ALA A 386 -27.23 4.12 7.69
CA ALA A 386 -27.24 2.96 6.82
C ALA A 386 -28.44 2.07 7.18
N THR A 387 -29.06 1.44 6.20
CA THR A 387 -30.20 0.54 6.39
C THR A 387 -29.86 -0.87 5.93
N TRP A 388 -30.36 -1.88 6.63
CA TRP A 388 -30.10 -3.29 6.31
C TRP A 388 -31.33 -4.17 6.58
N SER A 389 -31.70 -5.00 5.60
CA SER A 389 -32.85 -5.94 5.70
C SER A 389 -32.48 -7.41 5.47
N GLY A 390 -31.19 -7.72 5.38
CA GLY A 390 -30.73 -9.08 5.06
C GLY A 390 -30.50 -9.96 6.30
N PRO A 391 -30.71 -11.28 6.22
CA PRO A 391 -30.46 -12.19 7.35
C PRO A 391 -28.96 -12.37 7.67
N LYS A 392 -28.06 -11.97 6.77
CA LYS A 392 -26.61 -12.09 6.91
C LYS A 392 -25.97 -10.82 6.46
N PHE A 393 -25.04 -10.27 7.25
CA PHE A 393 -24.29 -9.08 6.87
C PHE A 393 -23.06 -9.47 6.01
N PRO A 394 -23.04 -9.15 4.71
CA PRO A 394 -21.97 -9.56 3.81
C PRO A 394 -20.61 -9.07 4.28
N ALA A 395 -19.56 -9.79 3.86
CA ALA A 395 -18.19 -9.42 4.20
C ALA A 395 -17.81 -8.00 3.72
N ILE A 396 -18.40 -7.53 2.62
CA ILE A 396 -18.20 -6.16 2.14
C ILE A 396 -18.85 -5.14 3.09
N SER A 397 -20.05 -5.41 3.60
CA SER A 397 -20.71 -4.55 4.57
C SER A 397 -19.97 -4.53 5.92
N GLN A 398 -19.32 -5.63 6.31
CA GLN A 398 -18.42 -5.63 7.47
C GLN A 398 -17.18 -4.75 7.23
N ALA A 399 -16.61 -4.82 6.03
CA ALA A 399 -15.48 -3.98 5.64
C ALA A 399 -15.88 -2.49 5.62
N PHE A 400 -17.05 -2.19 5.09
CA PHE A 400 -17.70 -0.89 5.12
C PHE A 400 -17.75 -0.31 6.54
N ILE A 401 -18.28 -1.05 7.52
CA ILE A 401 -18.31 -0.57 8.91
C ILE A 401 -16.91 -0.24 9.41
N LYS A 402 -15.95 -1.16 9.22
CA LYS A 402 -14.58 -0.98 9.71
C LYS A 402 -13.89 0.24 9.08
N SER A 403 -14.24 0.55 7.84
CA SER A 403 -13.63 1.61 7.06
C SER A 403 -13.84 3.02 7.66
N PHE A 404 -14.85 3.21 8.51
CA PHE A 404 -15.08 4.47 9.23
C PHE A 404 -14.15 4.77 10.39
N ALA A 405 -13.38 3.79 10.87
CA ALA A 405 -12.58 3.97 12.07
C ALA A 405 -11.57 5.13 12.08
N PRO A 406 -11.00 5.57 10.94
CA PRO A 406 -10.20 6.78 10.90
C PRO A 406 -10.95 8.03 11.36
N SER A 407 -12.27 8.11 11.12
CA SER A 407 -13.11 9.26 11.53
C SER A 407 -13.30 9.36 13.05
N GLY A 408 -12.90 8.33 13.81
CA GLY A 408 -12.91 8.34 15.27
C GLY A 408 -14.30 8.63 15.86
N ARG A 409 -14.36 9.55 16.83
CA ARG A 409 -15.62 9.99 17.48
C ARG A 409 -16.33 11.13 16.76
N GLN A 410 -15.76 11.62 15.65
CA GLN A 410 -16.37 12.70 14.88
C GLN A 410 -17.53 12.22 14.02
N VAL A 411 -17.65 10.90 13.83
CA VAL A 411 -18.74 10.25 13.10
C VAL A 411 -19.51 9.31 14.02
N ARG A 412 -20.83 9.31 13.89
CA ARG A 412 -21.72 8.27 14.42
C ARG A 412 -22.43 7.59 13.27
N LEU A 413 -22.17 6.30 13.05
CA LEU A 413 -22.90 5.47 12.09
C LEU A 413 -24.08 4.79 12.78
N ASN A 414 -25.29 5.21 12.45
CA ASN A 414 -26.53 4.54 12.83
C ASN A 414 -26.90 3.50 11.76
N LEU A 415 -26.68 2.22 12.07
CA LEU A 415 -27.09 1.10 11.24
C LEU A 415 -28.48 0.62 11.69
N PHE A 416 -29.50 0.94 10.92
CA PHE A 416 -30.87 0.50 11.17
C PHE A 416 -31.11 -0.87 10.52
N VAL A 417 -31.55 -1.83 11.34
CA VAL A 417 -31.72 -3.23 10.95
C VAL A 417 -33.19 -3.63 11.05
N ASP A 418 -33.72 -4.15 9.95
CA ASP A 418 -34.99 -4.86 9.93
C ASP A 418 -34.77 -6.33 10.31
N GLY A 419 -35.37 -6.74 11.43
CA GLY A 419 -35.19 -8.06 12.02
C GLY A 419 -33.99 -8.19 12.96
N ALA A 420 -33.44 -9.40 13.04
CA ALA A 420 -32.40 -9.75 13.99
C ALA A 420 -31.05 -9.09 13.66
N VAL A 421 -30.36 -8.59 14.69
CA VAL A 421 -28.99 -8.06 14.56
C VAL A 421 -28.08 -9.13 13.96
N PRO A 422 -27.40 -8.86 12.83
CA PRO A 422 -26.46 -9.81 12.25
C PRO A 422 -25.34 -10.14 13.23
N ARG A 423 -25.11 -11.43 13.46
CA ARG A 423 -24.13 -11.95 14.46
C ARG A 423 -22.69 -11.51 14.20
N ASP A 424 -22.37 -11.20 12.95
CA ASP A 424 -21.02 -10.86 12.50
C ASP A 424 -20.70 -9.36 12.59
N LEU A 425 -21.60 -8.54 13.16
CA LEU A 425 -21.35 -7.12 13.38
C LEU A 425 -20.27 -6.92 14.46
N PRO A 426 -19.35 -5.95 14.27
CA PRO A 426 -18.38 -5.61 15.31
C PRO A 426 -19.08 -5.06 16.54
N ASN A 427 -18.60 -5.42 17.73
CA ASN A 427 -19.11 -4.84 18.97
C ASN A 427 -18.67 -3.37 19.13
N SER A 428 -19.30 -2.67 20.08
CA SER A 428 -19.02 -1.25 20.38
C SER A 428 -17.59 -0.99 20.82
N THR A 429 -16.86 -1.99 21.31
CA THR A 429 -15.43 -1.87 21.64
C THR A 429 -14.56 -1.74 20.38
N VAL A 430 -14.91 -2.48 19.32
CA VAL A 430 -14.17 -2.48 18.04
C VAL A 430 -14.60 -1.32 17.14
N ALA A 431 -15.89 -0.99 17.15
CA ALA A 431 -16.47 0.10 16.35
C ALA A 431 -17.25 1.05 17.27
N PRO A 432 -16.58 1.93 18.03
CA PRO A 432 -17.25 2.83 18.99
C PRO A 432 -18.12 3.91 18.32
N TYR A 433 -17.94 4.13 17.02
CA TYR A 433 -18.78 5.00 16.18
C TYR A 433 -20.04 4.30 15.67
N LEU A 434 -20.15 2.97 15.78
CA LEU A 434 -21.31 2.21 15.29
C LEU A 434 -22.40 2.12 16.37
N GLN A 435 -23.59 2.60 16.03
CA GLN A 435 -24.83 2.39 16.75
C GLN A 435 -25.74 1.50 15.90
N VAL A 436 -26.07 0.32 16.40
CA VAL A 436 -27.01 -0.60 15.73
C VAL A 436 -28.39 -0.40 16.36
N VAL A 437 -29.39 -0.11 15.54
CA VAL A 437 -30.78 0.11 15.97
C VAL A 437 -31.67 -0.88 15.22
N THR A 438 -32.30 -1.81 15.93
CA THR A 438 -33.31 -2.68 15.30
C THR A 438 -34.64 -1.96 15.25
N LEU A 439 -35.45 -2.19 14.22
CA LEU A 439 -36.79 -1.59 14.17
C LEU A 439 -37.65 -1.99 15.38
N GLU A 440 -37.55 -3.25 15.82
CA GLU A 440 -38.20 -3.74 17.03
C GLU A 440 -37.80 -2.96 18.30
N SER A 441 -36.55 -2.46 18.37
CA SER A 441 -36.10 -1.64 19.51
C SER A 441 -36.67 -0.22 19.52
N ILE A 442 -37.18 0.24 18.37
CA ILE A 442 -37.90 1.53 18.26
C ILE A 442 -39.35 1.34 18.72
N ASP A 443 -40.03 0.36 18.14
CA ASP A 443 -41.36 -0.09 18.54
C ASP A 443 -41.48 -1.59 18.28
N SER A 444 -41.94 -2.33 19.29
CA SER A 444 -42.06 -3.79 19.20
C SER A 444 -42.98 -4.28 18.07
N SER A 445 -43.93 -3.45 17.61
CA SER A 445 -44.79 -3.77 16.47
C SER A 445 -44.04 -3.82 15.14
N TYR A 446 -42.87 -3.18 15.03
CA TYR A 446 -42.05 -3.24 13.81
C TYR A 446 -41.33 -4.57 13.64
N ALA A 447 -41.34 -5.45 14.64
CA ALA A 447 -40.87 -6.83 14.45
C ALA A 447 -41.70 -7.57 13.39
N THR A 448 -42.99 -7.23 13.24
CA THR A 448 -43.89 -7.83 12.24
C THR A 448 -44.21 -6.88 11.09
N ARG A 449 -44.32 -5.58 11.36
CA ARG A 449 -44.66 -4.55 10.35
C ARG A 449 -43.45 -4.04 9.56
N GLN A 450 -42.23 -4.34 10.02
CA GLN A 450 -40.97 -4.06 9.32
C GLN A 450 -40.84 -2.58 8.86
N TRP A 451 -40.14 -2.34 7.75
CA TRP A 451 -39.98 -1.02 7.16
C TRP A 451 -41.30 -0.36 6.78
N ALA A 452 -42.31 -1.12 6.33
CA ALA A 452 -43.60 -0.57 5.92
C ALA A 452 -44.31 0.11 7.10
N GLY A 453 -44.38 -0.56 8.25
CA GLY A 453 -44.94 0.02 9.48
C GLY A 453 -44.16 1.23 9.97
N PHE A 454 -42.83 1.15 10.02
CA PHE A 454 -41.98 2.26 10.46
C PHE A 454 -42.17 3.51 9.58
N ILE A 455 -42.12 3.35 8.26
CA ILE A 455 -42.29 4.45 7.31
C ILE A 455 -43.71 5.02 7.41
N SER A 456 -44.72 4.16 7.45
CA SER A 456 -46.14 4.55 7.52
C SER A 456 -46.40 5.42 8.75
N ASP A 457 -46.02 4.95 9.95
CA ASP A 457 -46.27 5.67 11.20
C ASP A 457 -45.61 7.05 11.20
N ARG A 458 -44.34 7.12 10.75
CA ARG A 458 -43.60 8.38 10.68
C ARG A 458 -44.23 9.35 9.69
N ILE A 459 -44.52 8.91 8.47
CA ILE A 459 -45.10 9.78 7.42
C ILE A 459 -46.51 10.23 7.80
N CYS A 460 -47.33 9.35 8.37
CA CYS A 460 -48.65 9.70 8.87
C CYS A 460 -48.59 10.79 9.92
N THR A 461 -47.68 10.65 10.88
CA THR A 461 -47.45 11.67 11.90
C THR A 461 -47.04 13.00 11.25
N TYR A 462 -46.14 12.98 10.26
CA TYR A 462 -45.70 14.19 9.56
C TYR A 462 -46.81 14.88 8.74
N LEU A 463 -47.71 14.10 8.16
CA LEU A 463 -48.85 14.60 7.39
C LEU A 463 -50.10 14.83 8.26
N GLY A 464 -49.95 14.81 9.59
CA GLY A 464 -51.02 15.13 10.55
C GLY A 464 -52.15 14.10 10.58
N SER A 465 -51.91 12.87 10.11
CA SER A 465 -52.87 11.78 10.13
C SER A 465 -52.62 10.87 11.34
N SER A 466 -53.68 10.43 12.01
CA SER A 466 -53.56 9.48 13.11
C SER A 466 -53.07 8.12 12.61
N ALA A 467 -52.14 7.52 13.34
CA ALA A 467 -51.74 6.12 13.13
C ALA A 467 -52.97 5.20 13.11
N GLY A 468 -52.98 4.21 12.22
CA GLY A 468 -54.11 3.30 12.03
C GLY A 468 -55.30 3.87 11.24
N SER A 469 -55.25 5.12 10.77
CA SER A 469 -56.27 5.66 9.86
C SER A 469 -56.30 4.89 8.53
N ALA A 470 -57.44 4.94 7.81
CA ALA A 470 -57.57 4.25 6.53
C ALA A 470 -56.49 4.65 5.51
N ALA A 471 -56.08 5.92 5.49
CA ALA A 471 -55.02 6.42 4.63
C ALA A 471 -53.64 5.88 5.04
N CYS A 472 -53.35 5.80 6.34
CA CYS A 472 -52.12 5.20 6.86
C CYS A 472 -52.04 3.70 6.55
N ASN A 473 -53.12 2.96 6.79
CA ASN A 473 -53.17 1.53 6.51
C ASN A 473 -53.04 1.25 5.00
N ALA A 474 -53.63 2.09 4.15
CA ALA A 474 -53.46 1.99 2.70
C ALA A 474 -52.02 2.29 2.26
N THR A 475 -51.34 3.23 2.92
CA THR A 475 -49.93 3.54 2.67
C THR A 475 -49.03 2.39 3.09
N GLU A 476 -49.23 1.84 4.28
CA GLU A 476 -48.50 0.67 4.78
C GLU A 476 -48.67 -0.53 3.85
N ALA A 477 -49.92 -0.85 3.45
CA ALA A 477 -50.18 -1.93 2.52
C ALA A 477 -49.51 -1.73 1.15
N ALA A 478 -49.42 -0.48 0.67
CA ALA A 478 -48.69 -0.18 -0.57
C ALA A 478 -47.18 -0.38 -0.43
N LEU A 479 -46.61 -0.04 0.73
CA LEU A 479 -45.20 -0.28 1.05
C LEU A 479 -44.90 -1.77 1.20
N ASP A 480 -45.78 -2.53 1.84
CA ASP A 480 -45.68 -4.00 1.92
C ASP A 480 -45.71 -4.64 0.53
N MET A 481 -46.62 -4.19 -0.34
CA MET A 481 -46.66 -4.66 -1.72
C MET A 481 -45.35 -4.34 -2.47
N ALA A 482 -44.78 -3.16 -2.27
CA ALA A 482 -43.49 -2.81 -2.87
C ALA A 482 -42.34 -3.68 -2.34
N ALA A 483 -42.28 -3.91 -1.02
CA ALA A 483 -41.29 -4.79 -0.40
C ALA A 483 -41.41 -6.24 -0.90
N ALA A 484 -42.63 -6.73 -1.10
CA ALA A 484 -42.87 -8.07 -1.63
C ALA A 484 -42.48 -8.22 -3.10
N ARG A 485 -42.61 -7.15 -3.91
CA ARG A 485 -42.22 -7.17 -5.33
C ARG A 485 -40.71 -7.15 -5.53
N ASP A 486 -39.99 -6.39 -4.71
CA ASP A 486 -38.53 -6.35 -4.75
C ASP A 486 -37.93 -6.53 -3.34
N PRO A 487 -37.78 -7.78 -2.88
CA PRO A 487 -37.19 -8.06 -1.58
C PRO A 487 -35.73 -7.59 -1.44
N GLY A 488 -35.04 -7.33 -2.56
CA GLY A 488 -33.67 -6.83 -2.58
C GLY A 488 -33.57 -5.31 -2.36
N HIS A 489 -34.64 -4.57 -2.66
CA HIS A 489 -34.71 -3.12 -2.55
C HIS A 489 -35.87 -2.70 -1.64
N PRO A 490 -35.67 -2.76 -0.31
CA PRO A 490 -36.73 -2.43 0.63
C PRO A 490 -37.20 -0.99 0.43
N PRO A 491 -38.50 -0.68 0.65
CA PRO A 491 -39.07 0.64 0.38
C PRO A 491 -38.30 1.79 1.02
N ILE A 492 -37.68 1.56 2.18
CA ILE A 492 -36.88 2.57 2.90
C ILE A 492 -35.80 3.23 2.03
N MET A 493 -35.20 2.49 1.08
CA MET A 493 -34.18 3.06 0.19
C MET A 493 -34.71 4.22 -0.66
N GLN A 494 -36.00 4.20 -1.01
CA GLN A 494 -36.65 5.24 -1.80
C GLN A 494 -37.02 6.48 -0.96
N PHE A 495 -36.89 6.41 0.37
CA PHE A 495 -37.18 7.50 1.29
C PHE A 495 -35.93 8.24 1.80
N ARG A 496 -34.75 8.04 1.20
CA ARG A 496 -33.49 8.69 1.61
C ARG A 496 -33.60 10.21 1.79
N GLY A 497 -34.28 10.87 0.86
CA GLY A 497 -34.53 12.32 0.93
C GLY A 497 -35.36 12.77 2.15
N VAL A 498 -36.06 11.84 2.81
CA VAL A 498 -36.92 12.06 3.99
C VAL A 498 -36.25 11.59 5.29
N TYR A 499 -35.06 11.00 5.24
CA TYR A 499 -34.38 10.43 6.42
C TYR A 499 -34.18 11.43 7.55
N GLY A 500 -33.90 12.70 7.23
CA GLY A 500 -33.79 13.79 8.21
C GLY A 500 -35.02 13.94 9.10
N ARG A 501 -36.18 13.50 8.62
CA ARG A 501 -37.42 13.39 9.39
C ARG A 501 -37.61 11.98 9.94
N LEU A 502 -37.58 10.94 9.11
CA LEU A 502 -37.82 9.56 9.56
C LEU A 502 -36.94 9.16 10.76
N PHE A 503 -35.70 9.65 10.81
CA PHE A 503 -34.71 9.34 11.84
C PHE A 503 -34.33 10.55 12.69
N GLU A 504 -35.20 11.56 12.80
CA GLU A 504 -34.94 12.82 13.51
C GLU A 504 -34.45 12.62 14.96
N GLU A 505 -34.94 11.58 15.64
CA GLU A 505 -34.53 11.20 17.01
C GLU A 505 -33.05 10.78 17.13
N TRP A 506 -32.39 10.40 16.03
CA TRP A 506 -30.99 9.97 16.01
C TRP A 506 -30.05 10.96 15.35
N ILE A 507 -30.56 11.74 14.39
CA ILE A 507 -29.75 12.59 13.50
C ILE A 507 -30.21 14.05 13.43
N GLY A 508 -31.19 14.44 14.25
CA GLY A 508 -31.70 15.80 14.27
C GLY A 508 -30.66 16.83 14.76
N PRO A 509 -30.97 18.14 14.66
CA PRO A 509 -30.04 19.23 15.00
C PRO A 509 -29.60 19.25 16.48
N GLY A 510 -30.33 18.56 17.35
CA GLY A 510 -29.95 18.38 18.76
C GLY A 510 -28.91 17.28 18.99
N HIS A 511 -28.64 16.46 17.98
CA HIS A 511 -27.73 15.31 18.07
C HIS A 511 -26.48 15.48 17.22
N CYS A 512 -26.61 16.11 16.04
CA CYS A 512 -25.55 16.15 15.04
C CYS A 512 -25.51 17.49 14.30
N ASP A 513 -24.31 17.95 13.94
CA ASP A 513 -24.12 19.16 13.12
C ASP A 513 -24.51 18.92 11.65
N SER A 514 -24.30 17.69 11.20
CA SER A 514 -24.57 17.23 9.84
C SER A 514 -25.04 15.79 9.92
N TRP A 515 -25.86 15.39 8.96
CA TRP A 515 -26.24 14.00 8.80
C TRP A 515 -26.05 13.53 7.36
N GLY A 516 -26.09 12.23 7.10
CA GLY A 516 -26.08 11.73 5.73
C GLY A 516 -26.57 10.30 5.66
N TRP A 517 -26.97 9.86 4.46
CA TRP A 517 -27.22 8.45 4.19
C TRP A 517 -26.10 7.86 3.35
N LEU A 518 -26.02 6.54 3.41
CA LEU A 518 -25.11 5.81 2.56
C LEU A 518 -25.48 4.34 2.34
N ASP A 519 -24.87 3.76 1.31
CA ASP A 519 -25.02 2.34 0.99
C ASP A 519 -23.98 1.51 1.74
N THR A 520 -24.41 0.30 2.13
CA THR A 520 -23.56 -0.64 2.90
C THR A 520 -22.54 -1.40 2.05
N ASP A 521 -22.46 -1.10 0.76
CA ASP A 521 -21.51 -1.67 -0.20
C ASP A 521 -20.39 -0.67 -0.57
N MET A 522 -20.34 0.49 0.09
CA MET A 522 -19.23 1.43 0.00
C MET A 522 -18.12 1.12 0.99
N LEU A 523 -16.86 1.37 0.63
CA LEU A 523 -15.79 1.53 1.61
C LEU A 523 -15.51 3.02 1.79
N LEU A 524 -15.39 3.49 3.02
CA LEU A 524 -15.22 4.90 3.36
C LEU A 524 -13.93 5.10 4.16
N GLY A 525 -13.39 6.31 4.17
CA GLY A 525 -12.16 6.65 4.89
C GLY A 525 -12.44 7.59 6.07
N ASP A 526 -11.56 8.57 6.27
CA ASP A 526 -11.79 9.69 7.18
C ASP A 526 -12.77 10.70 6.57
N VAL A 527 -14.07 10.41 6.65
CA VAL A 527 -15.14 11.25 6.09
C VAL A 527 -15.26 12.56 6.86
N ALA A 528 -15.08 12.53 8.18
CA ALA A 528 -15.12 13.75 9.00
C ALA A 528 -13.93 14.67 8.72
N GLY A 529 -12.71 14.13 8.62
CA GLY A 529 -11.53 14.89 8.21
C GLY A 529 -11.69 15.48 6.80
N TRP A 530 -12.22 14.71 5.85
CA TRP A 530 -12.52 15.21 4.50
C TRP A 530 -13.47 16.41 4.50
N LEU A 531 -14.58 16.32 5.25
CA LEU A 531 -15.51 17.44 5.40
C LEU A 531 -14.85 18.65 6.08
N ALA A 532 -13.99 18.43 7.07
CA ALA A 532 -13.29 19.52 7.76
C ALA A 532 -12.27 20.22 6.85
N ASP A 533 -11.57 19.46 6.01
CA ASP A 533 -10.44 19.91 5.20
C ASP A 533 -10.82 20.53 3.85
N SER A 534 -12.05 20.30 3.37
CA SER A 534 -12.53 20.85 2.09
C SER A 534 -13.59 21.92 2.32
N PRO A 535 -13.24 23.22 2.23
CA PRO A 535 -14.18 24.32 2.41
C PRO A 535 -15.42 24.20 1.52
N GLU A 536 -15.25 23.70 0.29
CA GLU A 536 -16.33 23.54 -0.68
C GLU A 536 -17.43 22.58 -0.20
N TYR A 537 -17.07 21.51 0.51
CA TYR A 537 -18.02 20.54 1.06
C TYR A 537 -18.46 20.91 2.48
N ARG A 538 -17.57 21.53 3.27
CA ARG A 538 -17.89 22.05 4.59
C ARG A 538 -18.96 23.14 4.53
N ASP A 539 -18.89 23.98 3.50
CA ASP A 539 -19.73 25.17 3.38
C ASP A 539 -20.96 24.91 2.48
N ALA A 540 -21.10 23.70 1.91
CA ALA A 540 -22.31 23.25 1.24
C ALA A 540 -23.38 22.77 2.24
N ASP A 541 -24.65 23.01 1.92
CA ASP A 541 -25.77 22.47 2.73
C ASP A 541 -26.08 21.02 2.33
N VAL A 542 -25.79 20.65 1.07
CA VAL A 542 -25.87 19.27 0.58
C VAL A 542 -24.58 18.91 -0.17
N ALA A 543 -23.91 17.85 0.27
CA ALA A 543 -22.75 17.27 -0.40
C ALA A 543 -23.07 15.83 -0.83
N THR A 544 -23.01 15.53 -2.13
CA THR A 544 -23.41 14.22 -2.68
C THR A 544 -22.41 13.66 -3.68
N PHE A 545 -22.29 12.34 -3.74
CA PHE A 545 -21.58 11.64 -4.82
C PHE A 545 -22.58 11.28 -5.92
N SER A 546 -22.55 11.92 -7.08
CA SER A 546 -23.55 11.59 -8.10
C SER A 546 -23.20 10.29 -8.83
N ASN A 547 -24.17 9.40 -8.93
CA ASN A 547 -24.16 8.32 -9.93
C ASN A 547 -24.33 8.95 -11.32
N LEU A 548 -23.32 8.82 -12.18
CA LEU A 548 -23.40 9.28 -13.57
C LEU A 548 -23.97 8.14 -14.41
N TYR A 549 -25.29 8.15 -14.64
CA TYR A 549 -25.91 7.18 -15.54
C TYR A 549 -25.77 7.61 -16.99
N LYS A 550 -25.18 6.74 -17.82
CA LYS A 550 -25.14 6.88 -19.28
C LYS A 550 -25.92 5.74 -19.93
N TYR A 551 -27.24 5.68 -19.71
CA TYR A 551 -28.07 4.65 -20.36
C TYR A 551 -28.66 5.08 -21.71
N ALA A 552 -28.90 6.37 -21.96
CA ALA A 552 -29.41 6.84 -23.27
C ALA A 552 -29.35 8.37 -23.51
N GLY A 553 -28.56 9.15 -22.75
CA GLY A 553 -28.61 10.61 -22.80
C GLY A 553 -27.37 11.33 -22.25
N PRO A 554 -27.37 12.67 -22.17
CA PRO A 554 -26.33 13.46 -21.50
C PRO A 554 -26.12 13.02 -20.04
N LEU A 555 -24.89 13.21 -19.55
CA LEU A 555 -24.52 12.96 -18.15
C LEU A 555 -25.50 13.69 -17.22
N SER A 556 -26.24 12.92 -16.43
CA SER A 556 -27.23 13.46 -15.50
C SER A 556 -26.69 13.37 -14.07
N LEU A 557 -26.89 14.43 -13.28
CA LEU A 557 -26.47 14.49 -11.88
C LEU A 557 -27.68 14.30 -10.96
N TYR A 558 -27.52 13.47 -9.93
CA TYR A 558 -28.55 13.13 -8.95
C TYR A 558 -27.98 13.25 -7.54
N THR A 559 -28.87 13.48 -6.58
CA THR A 559 -28.52 13.39 -5.15
C THR A 559 -28.62 11.96 -4.60
N ARG A 560 -28.99 10.98 -5.43
CA ARG A 560 -28.97 9.54 -5.09
C ARG A 560 -27.55 8.96 -5.17
N GLY A 561 -26.60 9.66 -4.58
CA GLY A 561 -25.32 9.04 -4.31
C GLY A 561 -25.47 7.88 -3.35
N GLN A 562 -24.56 6.92 -3.46
CA GLN A 562 -24.36 5.95 -2.38
C GLN A 562 -23.81 6.65 -1.12
N LEU A 563 -23.43 7.93 -1.17
CA LEU A 563 -23.22 8.80 -0.01
C LEU A 563 -23.76 10.21 -0.31
N THR A 564 -24.62 10.71 0.58
CA THR A 564 -25.07 12.11 0.57
C THR A 564 -25.15 12.65 1.98
N ILE A 565 -24.66 13.87 2.17
CA ILE A 565 -24.53 14.56 3.44
C ILE A 565 -25.31 15.88 3.39
N HIS A 566 -25.99 16.16 4.49
CA HIS A 566 -26.89 17.26 4.76
C HIS A 566 -26.35 18.04 5.94
N ASN A 567 -25.81 19.22 5.66
CA ASN A 567 -25.22 20.07 6.67
C ASN A 567 -26.31 20.94 7.31
N GLN A 568 -26.61 20.65 8.57
CA GLN A 568 -27.67 21.34 9.32
C GLN A 568 -27.19 22.63 10.00
N ARG A 569 -25.90 23.00 9.89
CA ARG A 569 -25.32 24.15 10.60
C ARG A 569 -25.92 25.49 10.19
N ARG A 570 -26.20 25.68 8.90
CA ARG A 570 -26.63 26.98 8.35
C ARG A 570 -28.16 27.12 8.32
N VAL A 571 -28.83 26.10 7.78
CA VAL A 571 -30.27 26.14 7.50
C VAL A 571 -30.95 24.79 7.87
N PRO A 572 -30.93 24.39 9.16
CA PRO A 572 -31.36 23.06 9.60
C PRO A 572 -32.80 22.74 9.19
N ARG A 573 -33.69 23.74 9.30
CA ARG A 573 -35.11 23.60 8.92
C ARG A 573 -35.28 23.30 7.44
N ILE A 574 -34.55 24.00 6.57
CA ILE A 574 -34.69 23.88 5.12
C ILE A 574 -34.15 22.53 4.67
N VAL A 575 -32.95 22.17 5.12
CA VAL A 575 -32.25 20.94 4.72
C VAL A 575 -33.04 19.68 5.07
N ASN A 576 -33.70 19.65 6.24
CA ASN A 576 -34.54 18.52 6.67
C ASN A 576 -35.97 18.55 6.09
N GLU A 577 -36.33 19.60 5.34
CA GLU A 577 -37.65 19.77 4.74
C GLU A 577 -37.60 19.81 3.19
N LEU A 578 -36.44 19.60 2.57
CA LEU A 578 -36.29 19.61 1.10
C LEU A 578 -37.23 18.62 0.40
N TRP A 579 -37.53 17.49 1.05
CA TRP A 579 -38.50 16.52 0.54
C TRP A 579 -39.91 17.08 0.36
N ARG A 580 -40.28 18.18 1.03
CA ARG A 580 -41.59 18.83 0.82
C ARG A 580 -41.73 19.46 -0.55
N GLY A 581 -40.62 19.73 -1.24
CA GLY A 581 -40.64 20.13 -2.65
C GLY A 581 -41.07 19.00 -3.59
N CYS A 582 -41.13 17.76 -3.09
CA CYS A 582 -41.54 16.60 -3.87
C CYS A 582 -43.06 16.34 -3.74
N LYS A 583 -43.77 16.40 -4.87
CA LYS A 583 -45.23 16.18 -4.93
C LYS A 583 -45.67 14.80 -4.45
N ILE A 584 -44.78 13.80 -4.55
CA ILE A 584 -45.08 12.46 -4.05
C ILE A 584 -45.42 12.48 -2.56
N PHE A 585 -44.79 13.37 -1.79
CA PHE A 585 -45.00 13.50 -0.35
C PHE A 585 -46.05 14.56 0.04
N GLU A 586 -46.84 15.07 -0.91
CA GLU A 586 -47.91 16.04 -0.63
C GLU A 586 -49.06 15.42 0.18
N SER A 587 -49.33 14.12 -0.01
CA SER A 587 -50.39 13.39 0.69
C SER A 587 -50.10 11.90 0.83
N LEU A 588 -50.72 11.26 1.83
CA LEU A 588 -50.65 9.80 2.00
C LEU A 588 -51.18 9.04 0.79
N THR A 589 -52.22 9.54 0.13
CA THR A 589 -52.79 8.94 -1.09
C THR A 589 -51.78 8.92 -2.24
N SER A 590 -50.98 10.00 -2.38
CA SER A 590 -49.92 10.09 -3.38
C SER A 590 -48.82 9.06 -3.12
N VAL A 591 -48.33 8.97 -1.87
CA VAL A 591 -47.34 7.96 -1.46
C VAL A 591 -47.86 6.55 -1.73
N ALA A 592 -49.07 6.23 -1.27
CA ALA A 592 -49.68 4.91 -1.48
C ALA A 592 -49.82 4.57 -2.98
N THR A 593 -50.16 5.55 -3.83
CA THR A 593 -50.30 5.36 -5.27
C THR A 593 -48.95 5.08 -5.93
N VAL A 594 -47.91 5.87 -5.63
CA VAL A 594 -46.56 5.67 -6.18
C VAL A 594 -46.00 4.29 -5.84
N PHE A 595 -46.12 3.86 -4.58
CA PHE A 595 -45.61 2.55 -4.17
C PHE A 595 -46.50 1.41 -4.65
N ARG A 596 -47.82 1.58 -4.76
CA ARG A 596 -48.70 0.56 -5.36
C ARG A 596 -48.42 0.38 -6.85
N ASP A 597 -48.17 1.46 -7.58
CA ASP A 597 -48.07 1.43 -9.04
C ASP A 597 -46.61 1.24 -9.53
N ASN A 598 -45.69 0.97 -8.60
CA ASN A 598 -44.27 0.69 -8.85
C ASN A 598 -43.49 1.86 -9.48
N LEU A 599 -43.84 3.08 -9.09
CA LEU A 599 -43.19 4.31 -9.54
C LEU A 599 -42.18 4.84 -8.50
N ALA A 600 -41.74 3.98 -7.59
CA ALA A 600 -40.98 4.38 -6.40
C ALA A 600 -39.56 4.88 -6.71
N GLU A 601 -38.94 4.41 -7.79
CA GLU A 601 -37.62 4.89 -8.26
C GLU A 601 -37.61 6.40 -8.57
N ALA A 602 -38.78 7.01 -8.80
CA ALA A 602 -38.91 8.44 -9.05
C ALA A 602 -38.74 9.31 -7.79
N VAL A 603 -38.75 8.72 -6.60
CA VAL A 603 -38.80 9.46 -5.33
C VAL A 603 -37.44 10.08 -4.99
N ASP A 604 -36.38 9.27 -4.95
CA ASP A 604 -35.03 9.74 -4.57
C ASP A 604 -34.20 10.23 -5.78
N GLU A 605 -34.26 9.56 -6.93
CA GLU A 605 -33.55 9.97 -8.16
C GLU A 605 -34.12 11.26 -8.75
N GLY A 606 -35.44 11.34 -8.89
CA GLY A 606 -36.10 12.46 -9.56
C GLY A 606 -36.53 13.54 -8.58
N CYS A 607 -37.65 13.28 -7.91
CA CYS A 607 -38.43 14.28 -7.21
C CYS A 607 -37.66 14.97 -6.08
N TYR A 608 -36.92 14.22 -5.26
CA TYR A 608 -36.05 14.79 -4.23
C TYR A 608 -34.85 15.56 -4.81
N SER A 609 -34.11 14.97 -5.76
CA SER A 609 -32.97 15.63 -6.42
C SER A 609 -33.38 16.95 -7.07
N LYS A 610 -34.54 16.98 -7.72
CA LYS A 610 -35.15 18.19 -8.27
C LYS A 610 -35.42 19.24 -7.19
N ALA A 611 -36.04 18.86 -6.08
CA ALA A 611 -36.30 19.78 -4.97
C ALA A 611 -35.01 20.38 -4.40
N VAL A 612 -33.94 19.58 -4.29
CA VAL A 612 -32.61 20.04 -3.91
C VAL A 612 -32.06 21.06 -4.91
N PHE A 613 -31.99 20.72 -6.20
CA PHE A 613 -31.38 21.60 -7.20
C PHE A 613 -32.21 22.85 -7.54
N GLN A 614 -33.52 22.83 -7.30
CA GLN A 614 -34.39 23.99 -7.53
C GLN A 614 -34.44 24.95 -6.35
N SER A 615 -34.06 24.50 -5.15
CA SER A 615 -34.05 25.35 -3.96
C SER A 615 -32.98 26.44 -4.07
N ARG A 616 -33.40 27.70 -3.94
CA ARG A 616 -32.50 28.88 -3.98
C ARG A 616 -31.78 29.13 -2.68
N GLU A 617 -32.21 28.47 -1.62
CA GLU A 617 -31.78 28.73 -0.25
C GLU A 617 -30.62 27.81 0.18
N ILE A 618 -30.32 26.79 -0.63
CA ILE A 618 -29.25 25.83 -0.35
C ILE A 618 -28.14 25.87 -1.40
N VAL A 619 -26.95 25.51 -0.95
CA VAL A 619 -25.74 25.31 -1.75
C VAL A 619 -25.49 23.82 -1.87
N VAL A 620 -25.39 23.33 -3.10
CA VAL A 620 -25.16 21.92 -3.40
C VAL A 620 -23.77 21.74 -3.98
N ALA A 621 -23.00 20.83 -3.37
CA ALA A 621 -21.71 20.38 -3.86
C ALA A 621 -21.84 18.93 -4.33
N VAL A 622 -21.55 18.69 -5.62
CA VAL A 622 -21.64 17.35 -6.21
C VAL A 622 -20.23 16.86 -6.55
N LEU A 623 -19.84 15.71 -6.02
CA LEU A 623 -18.66 15.00 -6.46
C LEU A 623 -19.01 14.19 -7.73
N PRO A 624 -18.29 14.40 -8.84
CA PRO A 624 -18.41 13.57 -10.01
C PRO A 624 -17.75 12.24 -9.71
N TRP A 625 -18.43 11.21 -10.20
CA TRP A 625 -18.00 9.83 -10.20
C TRP A 625 -18.40 9.07 -8.96
N GLN A 626 -19.55 8.43 -9.08
CA GLN A 626 -19.79 7.07 -8.64
C GLN A 626 -20.29 6.29 -9.85
N ALA A 627 -19.55 5.26 -10.28
CA ALA A 627 -20.06 4.34 -11.28
C ALA A 627 -20.69 3.18 -10.51
N ALA A 628 -21.95 3.34 -10.13
CA ALA A 628 -22.78 2.17 -9.85
C ALA A 628 -23.09 1.54 -11.21
N ASP A 629 -22.25 0.64 -11.70
CA ASP A 629 -22.64 -0.22 -12.81
C ASP A 629 -23.35 -1.46 -12.25
N TRP A 630 -24.67 -1.42 -12.31
CA TRP A 630 -25.56 -2.49 -11.84
C TRP A 630 -25.41 -3.74 -12.72
N GLU A 631 -24.85 -3.59 -13.93
CA GLU A 631 -24.55 -4.70 -14.84
C GLU A 631 -23.11 -5.21 -14.70
N GLY A 632 -22.29 -4.57 -13.86
CA GLY A 632 -20.87 -4.87 -13.72
C GLY A 632 -20.32 -4.37 -12.39
N TRP A 633 -20.77 -4.94 -11.27
CA TRP A 633 -20.32 -4.67 -9.89
C TRP A 633 -18.97 -3.92 -9.79
N ASP A 634 -19.08 -2.60 -9.69
CA ASP A 634 -17.98 -1.66 -9.55
C ASP A 634 -18.04 -1.16 -8.09
N TYR A 635 -17.01 -1.45 -7.27
CA TYR A 635 -17.04 -1.04 -5.86
C TYR A 635 -16.53 0.38 -5.66
N GLY A 636 -17.31 1.25 -5.02
CA GLY A 636 -16.85 2.55 -4.56
C GLY A 636 -16.05 2.45 -3.26
N ALA A 637 -14.78 2.86 -3.28
CA ALA A 637 -13.93 3.02 -2.11
C ALA A 637 -13.49 4.48 -1.98
N PHE A 638 -14.00 5.20 -1.00
CA PHE A 638 -13.59 6.56 -0.70
C PHE A 638 -12.41 6.57 0.27
N ILE A 639 -11.25 7.08 -0.15
CA ILE A 639 -10.08 7.19 0.72
C ILE A 639 -9.46 8.58 0.56
N GLY A 640 -9.44 9.34 1.66
CA GLY A 640 -8.91 10.72 1.77
C GLY A 640 -9.30 11.66 0.64
N GLY A 641 -10.60 11.87 0.48
CA GLY A 641 -11.13 12.82 -0.51
C GLY A 641 -11.28 12.27 -1.93
N ARG A 642 -10.94 11.00 -2.19
CA ARG A 642 -11.02 10.38 -3.53
C ARG A 642 -11.93 9.17 -3.51
N LEU A 643 -12.91 9.12 -4.43
CA LEU A 643 -13.64 7.89 -4.72
C LEU A 643 -12.84 7.05 -5.72
N PHE A 644 -12.47 5.85 -5.30
CA PHE A 644 -11.88 4.81 -6.13
C PHE A 644 -12.97 3.84 -6.51
N VAL A 645 -13.31 3.75 -7.79
CA VAL A 645 -14.20 2.70 -8.28
C VAL A 645 -13.34 1.49 -8.67
N ALA A 646 -13.41 0.41 -7.89
CA ALA A 646 -12.77 -0.84 -8.25
C ALA A 646 -13.61 -1.55 -9.32
N ARG A 647 -13.22 -1.36 -10.58
CA ARG A 647 -13.65 -2.21 -11.70
C ARG A 647 -13.07 -3.60 -11.56
N GLY A 648 -13.92 -4.64 -11.61
CA GLY A 648 -13.41 -6.01 -11.78
C GLY A 648 -14.09 -7.14 -11.01
N CYS A 649 -15.29 -6.96 -10.48
CA CYS A 649 -16.10 -8.11 -10.07
C CYS A 649 -16.73 -8.85 -11.26
N LYS A 650 -16.79 -8.22 -12.42
CA LYS A 650 -17.03 -8.86 -13.71
C LYS A 650 -15.74 -9.51 -14.19
N ASP A 651 -15.34 -10.60 -13.55
CA ASP A 651 -14.42 -11.53 -14.18
C ASP A 651 -15.25 -12.41 -15.12
N ASN A 652 -15.27 -12.06 -16.40
CA ASN A 652 -15.98 -12.85 -17.41
C ASN A 652 -15.42 -14.28 -17.50
N ASP A 653 -14.20 -14.51 -16.99
CA ASP A 653 -13.55 -15.82 -16.95
C ASP A 653 -13.87 -16.61 -15.68
N ALA A 654 -14.49 -15.97 -14.67
CA ALA A 654 -14.94 -16.67 -13.48
C ALA A 654 -16.22 -17.44 -13.79
N GLY A 655 -16.07 -18.72 -14.16
CA GLY A 655 -17.16 -19.60 -14.62
C GLY A 655 -18.31 -19.88 -13.64
N THR A 656 -18.33 -19.26 -12.46
CA THR A 656 -19.46 -19.33 -11.50
C THR A 656 -19.62 -18.02 -10.72
N ASP A 657 -20.86 -17.71 -10.30
CA ASP A 657 -21.15 -16.57 -9.41
C ASP A 657 -20.38 -16.68 -8.08
N ALA A 658 -20.20 -17.89 -7.55
CA ALA A 658 -19.44 -18.12 -6.33
C ALA A 658 -17.96 -17.69 -6.46
N ALA A 659 -17.33 -17.94 -7.61
CA ALA A 659 -15.96 -17.51 -7.87
C ALA A 659 -15.86 -15.99 -8.05
N ARG A 660 -16.85 -15.38 -8.73
CA ARG A 660 -16.98 -13.91 -8.81
C ARG A 660 -17.10 -13.29 -7.42
N PHE A 661 -18.03 -13.78 -6.60
CA PHE A 661 -18.19 -13.34 -5.20
C PHE A 661 -16.94 -13.56 -4.35
N ALA A 662 -16.18 -14.64 -4.55
CA ALA A 662 -14.93 -14.88 -3.82
C ALA A 662 -13.83 -13.87 -4.21
N LYS A 663 -13.70 -13.54 -5.49
CA LYS A 663 -12.78 -12.51 -5.99
C LYS A 663 -13.16 -11.13 -5.46
N CYS A 664 -14.44 -10.79 -5.54
CA CYS A 664 -15.00 -9.57 -4.94
C CYS A 664 -14.72 -9.47 -3.44
N ARG A 665 -14.93 -10.57 -2.71
CA ARG A 665 -14.63 -10.67 -1.28
C ARG A 665 -13.14 -10.48 -1.01
N THR A 666 -12.27 -10.95 -1.89
CA THR A 666 -10.83 -10.77 -1.79
C THR A 666 -10.44 -9.31 -2.03
N LEU A 667 -10.92 -8.70 -3.11
CA LEU A 667 -10.69 -7.28 -3.41
C LEU A 667 -11.22 -6.38 -2.30
N SER A 668 -12.43 -6.66 -1.80
CA SER A 668 -13.04 -5.94 -0.68
C SER A 668 -12.22 -6.11 0.60
N ARG A 669 -11.74 -7.32 0.91
CA ARG A 669 -10.87 -7.57 2.07
C ARG A 669 -9.52 -6.89 1.92
N THR A 670 -8.93 -6.88 0.72
CA THR A 670 -7.68 -6.17 0.44
C THR A 670 -7.86 -4.67 0.57
N ALA A 671 -8.97 -4.12 0.07
CA ALA A 671 -9.31 -2.71 0.24
C ALA A 671 -9.59 -2.38 1.71
N ALA A 672 -10.39 -3.19 2.42
CA ALA A 672 -10.63 -3.05 3.86
C ALA A 672 -9.34 -3.12 4.68
N ALA A 673 -8.41 -3.99 4.32
CA ALA A 673 -7.10 -4.10 4.96
C ALA A 673 -6.21 -2.87 4.68
N ARG A 674 -6.43 -2.15 3.58
CA ARG A 674 -5.80 -0.84 3.33
C ARG A 674 -6.45 0.30 4.14
N VAL A 675 -7.71 0.12 4.55
CA VAL A 675 -8.51 1.10 5.31
C VAL A 675 -8.69 0.65 6.77
N ASP A 676 -7.82 -0.24 7.25
CA ASP A 676 -7.95 -0.82 8.60
C ASP A 676 -7.87 0.31 9.67
N PRO A 677 -8.78 0.32 10.66
CA PRO A 677 -8.72 1.17 11.85
C PRO A 677 -7.34 1.36 12.49
N GLN A 678 -6.50 0.32 12.42
CA GLN A 678 -5.16 0.31 13.00
C GLN A 678 -4.08 0.86 12.06
N SER A 679 -4.39 1.03 10.76
CA SER A 679 -3.59 1.78 9.79
C SER A 679 -4.13 3.21 9.68
N ARG A 680 -3.97 4.01 10.73
CA ARG A 680 -4.17 5.45 10.63
C ARG A 680 -2.99 6.05 9.85
N GLY A 681 -3.02 6.01 8.54
CA GLY A 681 -2.22 6.96 7.75
C GLY A 681 -2.77 8.38 7.99
N PRO A 682 -1.99 9.44 7.70
CA PRO A 682 -2.59 10.77 7.57
C PRO A 682 -3.74 10.64 6.58
N ALA A 683 -4.91 11.19 6.93
CA ALA A 683 -6.02 11.38 5.98
C ALA A 683 -5.41 11.74 4.63
N LEU A 684 -5.61 10.89 3.59
CA LEU A 684 -4.75 10.95 2.40
C LEU A 684 -4.62 12.40 1.99
N ALA A 685 -3.35 12.83 1.93
CA ALA A 685 -2.95 14.19 1.67
C ALA A 685 -3.89 14.82 0.65
N ARG A 686 -4.40 16.01 1.03
CA ARG A 686 -5.23 16.93 0.22
C ARG A 686 -5.26 16.51 -1.24
N SER A 687 -6.46 16.32 -1.77
CA SER A 687 -6.75 16.27 -3.20
C SER A 687 -5.77 17.19 -3.95
N SER A 688 -4.73 16.58 -4.51
CA SER A 688 -3.76 17.22 -5.37
C SER A 688 -3.86 16.51 -6.72
N PRO A 689 -4.49 17.16 -7.72
CA PRO A 689 -5.06 18.51 -7.67
C PRO A 689 -6.36 18.59 -6.86
N THR A 690 -6.64 19.78 -6.33
CA THR A 690 -7.91 20.14 -5.67
C THR A 690 -9.04 19.91 -6.67
N PRO A 691 -10.23 19.42 -6.27
CA PRO A 691 -11.30 19.18 -7.21
C PRO A 691 -11.60 20.48 -7.96
N THR A 692 -11.53 20.46 -9.29
CA THR A 692 -11.89 21.66 -10.05
C THR A 692 -13.39 21.87 -9.93
N VAL A 693 -13.80 23.00 -9.37
CA VAL A 693 -15.21 23.36 -9.23
C VAL A 693 -15.73 23.83 -10.59
N VAL A 694 -16.71 23.12 -11.15
CA VAL A 694 -17.37 23.48 -12.41
C VAL A 694 -18.75 24.06 -12.09
N PRO A 695 -19.11 25.24 -12.64
CA PRO A 695 -20.48 25.74 -12.57
C PRO A 695 -21.41 24.86 -13.41
N ALA A 696 -22.62 24.60 -12.93
CA ALA A 696 -23.63 23.85 -13.67
C ALA A 696 -24.90 24.67 -13.88
N ALA A 697 -25.51 24.51 -15.06
CA ALA A 697 -26.80 25.08 -15.40
C ALA A 697 -27.86 23.98 -15.46
N LEU A 698 -29.07 24.30 -14.98
CA LEU A 698 -30.25 23.45 -15.13
C LEU A 698 -30.76 23.53 -16.57
N THR A 699 -31.02 22.38 -17.21
CA THR A 699 -31.49 22.31 -18.61
C THR A 699 -32.67 21.35 -18.78
N GLU A 700 -33.46 21.54 -19.85
CA GLU A 700 -34.50 20.61 -20.36
C GLU A 700 -34.25 20.25 -21.85
N PRO A 701 -34.61 19.06 -22.38
CA PRO A 701 -34.67 17.73 -21.75
C PRO A 701 -33.76 16.67 -22.45
N GLY A 702 -33.23 15.76 -21.64
CA GLY A 702 -32.47 14.57 -22.05
C GLY A 702 -32.18 13.60 -20.89
N CYS A 703 -33.00 13.61 -19.84
CA CYS A 703 -32.79 12.81 -18.63
C CYS A 703 -33.45 11.43 -18.74
N LEU A 704 -33.19 10.57 -17.74
CA LEU A 704 -33.72 9.20 -17.64
C LEU A 704 -35.23 9.14 -17.93
N TRP A 705 -35.60 8.27 -18.87
CA TRP A 705 -36.91 8.21 -19.52
C TRP A 705 -38.01 7.56 -18.66
N TRP A 706 -37.68 6.94 -17.53
CA TRP A 706 -38.64 6.29 -16.63
C TRP A 706 -39.15 7.18 -15.49
N VAL A 707 -38.58 8.38 -15.29
CA VAL A 707 -39.08 9.37 -14.33
C VAL A 707 -40.12 10.27 -15.03
N ASP A 708 -41.19 10.64 -14.32
CA ASP A 708 -42.19 11.60 -14.82
C ASP A 708 -41.48 12.81 -15.44
N PRO A 709 -41.78 13.21 -16.69
CA PRO A 709 -41.13 14.33 -17.36
C PRO A 709 -41.11 15.61 -16.53
N ASN A 710 -42.14 15.84 -15.72
CA ASN A 710 -42.23 17.02 -14.86
C ASN A 710 -41.30 16.94 -13.65
N GLU A 711 -40.83 15.76 -13.26
CA GLU A 711 -39.94 15.51 -12.12
C GLU A 711 -38.49 15.23 -12.54
N GLN A 712 -38.19 15.27 -13.84
CA GLN A 712 -36.83 15.17 -14.36
C GLN A 712 -36.03 16.44 -14.05
N THR A 713 -34.77 16.30 -13.64
CA THR A 713 -33.83 17.42 -13.51
C THR A 713 -32.45 16.96 -13.93
N CYS A 714 -31.93 17.56 -15.00
CA CYS A 714 -30.55 17.38 -15.43
C CYS A 714 -29.77 18.67 -15.22
N LEU A 715 -28.60 18.53 -14.62
CA LEU A 715 -27.55 19.51 -14.72
C LEU A 715 -26.71 19.17 -15.95
N THR A 716 -26.72 20.02 -16.97
CA THR A 716 -25.65 19.97 -17.97
C THR A 716 -24.44 20.65 -17.35
N VAL A 717 -23.37 19.88 -17.25
CA VAL A 717 -22.05 20.44 -16.98
C VAL A 717 -21.54 20.95 -18.32
N GLU A 718 -21.37 22.27 -18.47
CA GLU A 718 -20.60 22.80 -19.61
C GLU A 718 -19.14 22.36 -19.41
N THR A 719 -18.76 21.25 -20.03
CA THR A 719 -17.40 20.74 -19.97
C THR A 719 -16.59 21.34 -21.12
N PRO A 720 -15.54 22.16 -20.85
CA PRO A 720 -14.53 22.44 -21.85
C PRO A 720 -13.99 21.11 -22.42
N PRO A 721 -13.62 21.03 -23.71
CA PRO A 721 -13.13 19.79 -24.32
C PRO A 721 -12.00 19.08 -23.55
N ALA A 722 -11.18 19.84 -22.82
CA ALA A 722 -10.15 19.32 -21.93
C ALA A 722 -10.69 18.62 -20.67
N VAL A 723 -11.82 19.07 -20.11
CA VAL A 723 -12.50 18.41 -18.99
C VAL A 723 -13.15 17.12 -19.48
N GLN A 724 -13.76 17.14 -20.68
CA GLN A 724 -14.28 15.92 -21.30
C GLN A 724 -13.17 14.89 -21.55
N GLN A 725 -11.99 15.32 -22.04
CA GLN A 725 -10.84 14.42 -22.20
C GLN A 725 -10.32 13.86 -20.86
N LEU A 726 -10.35 14.63 -19.78
CA LEU A 726 -9.96 14.15 -18.45
C LEU A 726 -11.00 13.19 -17.84
N LEU A 727 -12.28 13.41 -18.12
CA LEU A 727 -13.37 12.48 -17.81
C LEU A 727 -13.20 11.17 -18.57
N ASP A 728 -12.93 11.25 -19.88
CA ASP A 728 -12.71 10.09 -20.75
C ASP A 728 -11.42 9.33 -20.38
N ALA A 729 -10.41 10.01 -19.83
CA ALA A 729 -9.14 9.43 -19.39
C ALA A 729 -9.14 8.90 -17.95
N GLY A 730 -10.22 9.09 -17.18
CA GLY A 730 -10.30 8.66 -15.77
C GLY A 730 -9.29 9.33 -14.83
N GLY A 731 -8.78 10.52 -15.20
CA GLY A 731 -7.58 11.11 -14.62
C GLY A 731 -7.79 12.25 -13.62
N ALA A 732 -9.03 12.65 -13.32
CA ALA A 732 -9.27 13.85 -12.51
C ALA A 732 -10.50 13.74 -11.59
N ALA A 733 -10.36 14.30 -10.38
CA ALA A 733 -11.47 14.60 -9.47
C ALA A 733 -11.92 16.04 -9.73
N PHE A 734 -13.22 16.24 -9.86
CA PHE A 734 -13.82 17.56 -10.01
C PHE A 734 -14.85 17.76 -8.89
N ALA A 735 -15.40 18.95 -8.76
CA ALA A 735 -16.57 19.22 -7.94
C ALA A 735 -17.52 20.03 -8.82
N VAL A 736 -18.82 19.85 -8.71
CA VAL A 736 -19.78 20.72 -9.39
C VAL A 736 -20.47 21.53 -8.32
N LYS A 737 -20.36 22.87 -8.43
CA LYS A 737 -21.12 23.79 -7.58
C LYS A 737 -22.26 24.32 -8.43
N ALA A 738 -23.48 23.91 -8.10
CA ALA A 738 -24.67 24.52 -8.67
C ALA A 738 -24.90 25.85 -7.95
N ASP A 739 -24.25 26.93 -8.43
CA ASP A 739 -24.44 28.28 -7.92
C ASP A 739 -25.19 29.11 -8.96
N ARG A 740 -26.49 29.33 -8.72
CA ARG A 740 -27.31 30.17 -9.61
C ARG A 740 -27.00 31.67 -9.45
N ALA A 741 -26.20 32.07 -8.45
CA ALA A 741 -25.97 33.47 -8.13
C ALA A 741 -24.68 34.07 -8.73
N ALA A 742 -23.78 33.27 -9.32
CA ALA A 742 -22.47 33.74 -9.77
C ALA A 742 -22.36 33.84 -11.30
N ASN A 743 -22.48 35.06 -11.84
CA ASN A 743 -22.09 35.45 -13.20
C ASN A 743 -20.55 35.51 -13.39
N HIS A 744 -19.77 34.57 -12.85
CA HIS A 744 -18.30 34.65 -12.89
C HIS A 744 -17.64 33.62 -13.80
N SER A 745 -16.91 34.15 -14.79
CA SER A 745 -16.06 33.45 -15.76
C SER A 745 -14.95 32.65 -15.09
N LEU A 746 -14.80 31.38 -15.49
CA LEU A 746 -13.71 30.50 -15.07
C LEU A 746 -12.36 31.00 -15.64
N THR A 747 -11.37 31.25 -14.80
CA THR A 747 -9.99 31.53 -15.24
C THR A 747 -9.13 30.29 -15.00
N VAL A 748 -8.60 29.67 -16.06
CA VAL A 748 -7.74 28.48 -15.97
C VAL A 748 -6.26 28.91 -16.07
N PHE A 749 -5.46 28.56 -15.06
CA PHE A 749 -4.00 28.75 -15.10
C PHE A 749 -3.33 27.68 -15.98
N ASN A 750 -2.67 28.11 -17.05
CA ASN A 750 -1.94 27.26 -17.98
C ASN A 750 -0.48 27.09 -17.51
N ARG A 751 -0.07 25.86 -17.13
CA ARG A 751 1.36 25.52 -16.94
C ARG A 751 1.83 24.71 -18.14
N GLN A 752 2.30 25.40 -19.17
CA GLN A 752 2.95 24.79 -20.33
C GLN A 752 4.23 24.07 -19.91
N HIS A 753 4.30 22.75 -20.12
CA HIS A 753 5.58 22.06 -20.28
C HIS A 753 5.97 22.09 -21.76
N ARG A 754 7.07 22.81 -22.07
CA ARG A 754 7.78 22.76 -23.35
C ARG A 754 8.38 21.36 -23.55
N THR A 755 8.09 20.74 -24.68
CA THR A 755 8.91 19.71 -25.31
C THR A 755 10.00 20.36 -26.18
N PRO A 756 11.26 19.87 -26.18
CA PRO A 756 12.20 20.16 -27.24
C PRO A 756 12.18 19.06 -28.33
N GLY A 757 11.87 19.53 -29.54
CA GLY A 757 12.20 19.06 -30.90
C GLY A 757 12.66 17.64 -31.20
N ASP A 758 12.03 17.05 -32.21
CA ASP A 758 12.74 16.61 -33.41
C ASP A 758 11.86 16.84 -34.64
N GLY A 759 12.47 17.39 -35.69
CA GLY A 759 11.82 17.78 -36.94
C GLY A 759 11.74 16.66 -37.98
N GLY A 760 10.93 16.88 -39.02
CA GLY A 760 11.00 16.12 -40.26
C GLY A 760 9.72 16.06 -41.09
N GLY A 761 9.50 17.10 -41.92
CA GLY A 761 9.03 17.00 -43.32
C GLY A 761 7.62 16.47 -43.65
N GLY A 762 6.81 17.32 -44.29
CA GLY A 762 5.60 16.88 -45.01
C GLY A 762 4.72 18.03 -45.50
N LEU A 763 4.81 18.31 -46.80
CA LEU A 763 4.21 19.40 -47.57
C LEU A 763 2.67 19.51 -47.58
N ALA A 764 2.24 20.72 -47.98
CA ALA A 764 0.94 21.15 -48.52
C ALA A 764 -0.21 21.33 -47.51
N GLY A 765 -0.97 22.42 -47.48
CA GLY A 765 -1.07 23.65 -48.28
C GLY A 765 -2.44 24.28 -47.94
N GLY A 766 -2.57 25.61 -47.98
CA GLY A 766 -3.89 26.26 -47.95
C GLY A 766 -4.00 27.50 -47.08
N PHE A 767 -4.21 28.62 -47.74
CA PHE A 767 -4.40 30.00 -47.26
C PHE A 767 -5.70 30.26 -46.47
N GLY A 768 -5.71 31.36 -45.70
CA GLY A 768 -6.90 32.18 -45.34
C GLY A 768 -7.00 32.51 -43.84
N ILE A 769 -6.43 33.61 -43.31
CA ILE A 769 -6.84 35.04 -43.35
C ILE A 769 -8.09 35.38 -42.51
N ILE A 770 -7.82 36.13 -41.43
CA ILE A 770 -8.59 37.21 -40.74
C ILE A 770 -9.94 36.90 -40.06
N GLY A 771 -10.05 37.35 -38.81
CA GLY A 771 -11.34 37.58 -38.15
C GLY A 771 -11.24 37.91 -36.67
N SER A 772 -10.94 39.16 -36.35
CA SER A 772 -10.87 39.75 -35.01
C SER A 772 -12.26 39.98 -34.38
N VAL A 773 -12.25 40.29 -33.06
CA VAL A 773 -13.30 40.99 -32.28
C VAL A 773 -14.48 40.07 -31.87
N LEU A 774 -14.75 39.78 -30.60
CA LEU A 774 -14.90 40.62 -29.39
C LEU A 774 -14.53 39.80 -28.13
#